data_AF-X6MMS8-F1
#
_entry.id   AF-X6MMS8-F1
#
_cell.length_a   1.000
_cell.length_b   1.000
_cell.length_c   1.000
_cell.angle_alpha   90.00
_cell.angle_beta   90.00
_cell.angle_gamma   90.00
#
_symmetry.space_group_name_H-M   'P 1'
#
loop_
_entity.id
_entity.type
_entity.pdbx_description
1 polymer ?
#
loop_
_entity_poly.entity_id
_entity_poly.type
_entity_poly.pdbx_seq_one_letter_code
_entity_poly.pdbx_strand_id
1 'polypeptide(L)'
;APLSQYDTYRLCEWIRENETELLKDITNFDLEKYVHRFFENDIDGPKIELNEWNEQKLLTTLFPNKRSDAISNDEKTVTSRLWLAIQTKKENAKELLRKYPPTQRQFRATMIKDILKDLKAKWETAKKELSEQTITGIRISNDLGLLRTKSEQEIYQQIRWMYEPHTTDQTKISLSAVEEKDLETLPICMPKQIDPSLNELQALRLVLTTLGFQMPPLLNGSGSLSPQTFLAEIKRVLTQMVEANKDTPKKCSDIPWGDVIERCGISKDMEGWAKFAGYKVLLKNFEYFRNKIANYQKLAKCLKQVFHCFDSCDALQLLRDATSSLCRLYKDNNKIGWEDKEWQTNKGFLKSFDNEPMKVIVQFWEQNQQHLPKIPSISMEWLRIVASNYKIMKECFETFRSNQVFEDHMQNFAENDSVQQARGTSLMEVRRYLVNFLTFNFDNMSAMYNRLLHFAQNEMSAEKLECFKIIRSSWDSIVQDAIDPQGWMHQKDKEMLKRIRNVHFGDEKQANKEKYLEIKYLIEETEQKSNVQKEPKKQMKSMSQEEFEQLTDRLLMFITGDAGGADNEVLTSQKGISVMTREDIEELLKRRQKQMTGMGPDVFKIVLDRIRAQAIDGQKLIASLKKSAKELAELLLGQDVDVANNREQLVTELMKIIDFEILKERVLIKKKKK
;
A
#
# COMPACT_ATOMS: atom_id res chain seq x y z
N ALA A 1 10.98 -8.94 -2.29
CA ALA A 1 11.95 -8.42 -1.32
C ALA A 1 11.17 -7.81 -0.13
N PRO A 2 11.70 -7.83 1.11
CA PRO A 2 10.88 -7.70 2.33
C PRO A 2 10.17 -6.35 2.55
N LEU A 3 10.58 -5.28 1.90
CA LEU A 3 9.95 -3.95 1.96
C LEU A 3 9.20 -3.58 0.67
N SER A 4 9.29 -4.35 -0.41
CA SER A 4 8.60 -4.07 -1.69
C SER A 4 7.08 -3.93 -1.62
N GLN A 5 6.46 -4.34 -0.51
CA GLN A 5 5.01 -4.22 -0.26
C GLN A 5 4.65 -2.99 0.58
N TYR A 6 5.64 -2.21 1.02
CA TYR A 6 5.44 -1.08 1.91
C TYR A 6 5.34 0.17 1.04
N ASP A 7 4.16 0.76 0.98
CA ASP A 7 4.02 2.15 0.55
C ASP A 7 4.66 3.09 1.60
N THR A 8 4.79 4.37 1.27
CA THR A 8 5.35 5.39 2.17
C THR A 8 4.69 5.36 3.55
N TYR A 9 3.37 5.15 3.61
CA TYR A 9 2.64 5.07 4.86
C TYR A 9 3.04 3.86 5.73
N ARG A 10 3.03 2.64 5.17
CA ARG A 10 3.44 1.43 5.89
C ARG A 10 4.91 1.45 6.28
N LEU A 11 5.75 2.07 5.46
CA LEU A 11 7.14 2.30 5.81
C LEU A 11 7.27 3.22 7.03
N CYS A 12 6.53 4.33 7.06
CA CYS A 12 6.49 5.24 8.19
C CYS A 12 5.94 4.58 9.47
N GLU A 13 4.88 3.77 9.38
CA GLU A 13 4.41 2.95 10.52
C GLU A 13 5.51 2.04 11.04
N TRP A 14 6.18 1.30 10.15
CA TRP A 14 7.28 0.43 10.55
C TRP A 14 8.45 1.20 11.18
N ILE A 15 8.75 2.42 10.73
CA ILE A 15 9.75 3.28 11.37
C ILE A 15 9.32 3.63 12.81
N ARG A 16 8.04 3.97 13.02
CA ARG A 16 7.49 4.27 14.34
C ARG A 16 7.52 3.06 15.27
N GLU A 17 7.21 1.87 14.76
CA GLU A 17 7.33 0.61 15.52
C GLU A 17 8.76 0.37 16.03
N ASN A 18 9.77 0.91 15.35
CA ASN A 18 11.17 0.79 15.74
C ASN A 18 11.68 2.00 16.56
N GLU A 19 10.81 2.92 16.99
CA GLU A 19 11.17 4.15 17.71
C GLU A 19 12.15 3.91 18.86
N THR A 20 11.88 2.91 19.70
CA THR A 20 12.71 2.64 20.89
C THR A 20 14.16 2.32 20.52
N GLU A 21 14.38 1.57 19.43
CA GLU A 21 15.72 1.23 18.97
C GLU A 21 16.35 2.40 18.21
N LEU A 22 15.56 3.12 17.40
CA LEU A 22 16.02 4.27 16.64
C LEU A 22 16.47 5.42 17.56
N LEU A 23 15.73 5.70 18.62
CA LEU A 23 15.94 6.81 19.54
C LEU A 23 16.72 6.43 20.79
N LYS A 24 17.29 5.22 20.83
CA LYS A 24 18.10 4.75 21.97
C LYS A 24 19.15 5.81 22.36
N ASP A 25 19.12 6.28 23.61
CA ASP A 25 20.02 7.32 24.11
C ASP A 25 19.84 8.74 23.51
N ILE A 26 18.75 9.00 22.77
CA ILE A 26 18.38 10.33 22.24
C ILE A 26 17.02 10.75 22.80
N THR A 27 17.02 11.62 23.82
CA THR A 27 15.82 11.93 24.62
C THR A 27 14.90 13.01 24.04
N ASN A 28 15.39 13.88 23.15
CA ASN A 28 14.65 15.05 22.64
C ASN A 28 14.50 15.05 21.11
N PHE A 29 14.47 13.86 20.48
CA PHE A 29 14.30 13.77 19.03
C PHE A 29 12.83 13.80 18.61
N ASP A 30 12.49 14.67 17.67
CA ASP A 30 11.15 14.73 17.10
C ASP A 30 11.00 13.70 15.96
N LEU A 31 10.61 12.47 16.33
CA LEU A 31 10.44 11.38 15.37
C LEU A 31 9.36 11.68 14.34
N GLU A 32 8.27 12.36 14.71
CA GLU A 32 7.19 12.66 13.75
C GLU A 32 7.67 13.66 12.69
N LYS A 33 8.43 14.67 13.09
CA LYS A 33 9.08 15.56 12.10
C LYS A 33 10.04 14.82 11.19
N TYR A 34 10.75 13.81 11.71
CA TYR A 34 11.64 12.96 10.92
C TYR A 34 10.87 12.05 9.95
N VAL A 35 9.84 11.34 10.43
CA VAL A 35 8.95 10.47 9.65
C VAL A 35 8.24 11.26 8.55
N HIS A 36 7.80 12.49 8.83
CA HIS A 36 7.19 13.35 7.82
C HIS A 36 8.10 13.65 6.62
N ARG A 37 9.43 13.60 6.77
CA ARG A 37 10.36 13.76 5.63
C ARG A 37 10.26 12.61 4.63
N PHE A 38 9.82 11.43 5.05
CA PHE A 38 9.55 10.31 4.12
C PHE A 38 8.35 10.61 3.24
N PHE A 39 7.29 11.20 3.80
CA PHE A 39 6.14 11.67 3.02
C PHE A 39 6.49 12.84 2.10
N GLU A 40 7.29 13.81 2.56
CA GLU A 40 7.73 14.94 1.74
C GLU A 40 8.54 14.52 0.52
N ASN A 41 9.42 13.54 0.69
CA ASN A 41 10.33 13.07 -0.35
C ASN A 41 9.82 11.81 -1.07
N ASP A 42 8.57 11.41 -0.82
CA ASP A 42 7.92 10.23 -1.39
C ASP A 42 8.80 8.97 -1.30
N ILE A 43 9.33 8.69 -0.10
CA ILE A 43 10.22 7.55 0.13
C ILE A 43 9.37 6.34 0.51
N ASP A 44 9.35 5.32 -0.35
CA ASP A 44 8.63 4.07 -0.15
C ASP A 44 9.57 2.85 -0.01
N GLY A 45 8.99 1.70 0.35
CA GLY A 45 9.72 0.44 0.48
C GLY A 45 10.40 -0.01 -0.81
N PRO A 46 9.70 -0.07 -1.98
CA PRO A 46 10.31 -0.39 -3.27
C PRO A 46 11.55 0.43 -3.61
N LYS A 47 11.53 1.76 -3.39
CA LYS A 47 12.67 2.65 -3.65
C LYS A 47 13.87 2.29 -2.78
N ILE A 48 13.66 2.07 -1.49
CA ILE A 48 14.70 1.65 -0.53
C ILE A 48 15.30 0.27 -0.84
N GLU A 49 14.56 -0.58 -1.56
CA GLU A 49 15.02 -1.90 -1.96
C GLU A 49 15.89 -1.93 -3.22
N LEU A 50 15.92 -0.84 -4.01
CA LEU A 50 16.81 -0.75 -5.15
C LEU A 50 18.28 -0.77 -4.70
N ASN A 51 19.12 -1.47 -5.45
CA ASN A 51 20.55 -1.65 -5.14
C ASN A 51 21.34 -0.33 -5.06
N GLU A 52 20.78 0.75 -5.59
CA GLU A 52 21.39 2.08 -5.57
C GLU A 52 21.21 2.83 -4.23
N TRP A 53 20.34 2.35 -3.35
CA TRP A 53 20.10 2.97 -2.05
C TRP A 53 21.12 2.50 -1.00
N ASN A 54 21.69 3.46 -0.28
CA ASN A 54 22.57 3.25 0.86
C ASN A 54 22.26 4.30 1.95
N GLU A 55 22.89 4.19 3.11
CA GLU A 55 22.70 5.13 4.24
C GLU A 55 22.87 6.60 3.80
N GLN A 56 23.91 6.89 3.02
CA GLN A 56 24.19 8.23 2.52
C GLN A 56 23.08 8.75 1.59
N LYS A 57 22.53 7.89 0.72
CA LYS A 57 21.46 8.24 -0.20
C LYS A 57 20.14 8.43 0.52
N LEU A 58 19.84 7.62 1.53
CA LEU A 58 18.70 7.83 2.42
C LEU A 58 18.81 9.17 3.15
N LEU A 59 19.98 9.45 3.74
CA LEU A 59 20.24 10.70 4.46
C LEU A 59 20.11 11.93 3.54
N THR A 60 20.73 11.91 2.37
CA THR A 60 20.66 13.03 1.42
C THR A 60 19.25 13.21 0.83
N THR A 61 18.48 12.14 0.67
CA THR A 61 17.08 12.21 0.21
C THR A 61 16.15 12.79 1.29
N LEU A 62 16.39 12.49 2.58
CA LEU A 62 15.61 13.07 3.69
C LEU A 62 15.93 14.55 3.94
N PHE A 63 17.12 14.99 3.52
CA PHE A 63 17.64 16.33 3.74
C PHE A 63 18.21 16.96 2.45
N PRO A 64 17.40 17.11 1.38
CA PRO A 64 17.89 17.49 0.05
C PRO A 64 18.51 18.90 0.01
N ASN A 65 18.09 19.78 0.92
CA ASN A 65 18.52 21.18 1.00
C ASN A 65 19.57 21.45 2.08
N LYS A 66 20.08 20.42 2.77
CA LYS A 66 21.17 20.57 3.76
C LYS A 66 22.44 19.91 3.23
N ARG A 67 23.57 20.60 3.38
CA ARG A 67 24.87 19.94 3.22
C ARG A 67 25.05 18.90 4.33
N SER A 68 25.74 17.79 4.06
CA SER A 68 25.85 16.65 5.00
C SER A 68 26.48 17.01 6.34
N ASP A 69 27.32 18.04 6.39
CA ASP A 69 27.91 18.63 7.60
C ASP A 69 26.89 19.45 8.42
N ALA A 70 25.87 20.04 7.79
CA ALA A 70 24.81 20.83 8.42
C ALA A 70 23.61 20.00 8.95
N ILE A 71 23.58 18.69 8.69
CA ILE A 71 22.60 17.76 9.27
C ILE A 71 23.03 17.43 10.71
N SER A 72 22.09 17.45 11.66
CA SER A 72 22.44 17.24 13.08
C SER A 72 22.97 15.82 13.33
N ASN A 73 23.80 15.65 14.36
CA ASN A 73 24.32 14.33 14.74
C ASN A 73 23.20 13.36 15.14
N ASP A 74 22.13 13.87 15.75
CA ASP A 74 20.96 13.04 16.10
C ASP A 74 20.23 12.57 14.82
N GLU A 75 20.02 13.46 13.84
CA GLU A 75 19.40 13.13 12.54
C GLU A 75 20.23 12.06 11.79
N LYS A 76 21.57 12.16 11.84
CA LYS A 76 22.49 11.16 11.28
C LYS A 76 22.40 9.82 12.02
N THR A 77 22.42 9.85 13.35
CA THR A 77 22.42 8.64 14.19
C THR A 77 21.12 7.86 14.02
N VAL A 78 19.98 8.55 14.03
CA VAL A 78 18.66 7.92 13.77
C VAL A 78 18.61 7.31 12.37
N THR A 79 19.11 8.02 11.35
CA THR A 79 19.15 7.50 9.97
C THR A 79 20.05 6.27 9.84
N SER A 80 21.20 6.26 10.53
CA SER A 80 22.12 5.13 10.54
C SER A 80 21.49 3.88 11.16
N ARG A 81 20.83 4.04 12.31
CA ARG A 81 20.11 2.95 12.99
C ARG A 81 18.94 2.43 12.16
N LEU A 82 18.21 3.32 11.48
CA LEU A 82 17.16 2.93 10.56
C LEU A 82 17.71 2.10 9.40
N TRP A 83 18.83 2.54 8.81
CA TRP A 83 19.49 1.77 7.74
C TRP A 83 19.93 0.38 8.22
N LEU A 84 20.48 0.28 9.43
CA LEU A 84 20.83 -1.00 10.04
C LEU A 84 19.60 -1.91 10.22
N ALA A 85 18.49 -1.37 10.73
CA ALA A 85 17.24 -2.12 10.89
C ALA A 85 16.70 -2.65 9.54
N ILE A 86 16.79 -1.84 8.49
CA ILE A 86 16.43 -2.23 7.11
C ILE A 86 17.31 -3.40 6.64
N GLN A 87 18.63 -3.33 6.86
CA GLN A 87 19.55 -4.40 6.45
C GLN A 87 19.32 -5.70 7.23
N THR A 88 19.09 -5.62 8.54
CA THR A 88 18.75 -6.78 9.37
C THR A 88 17.47 -7.46 8.87
N LYS A 89 16.44 -6.69 8.53
CA LYS A 89 15.19 -7.23 7.95
C LYS A 89 15.43 -7.89 6.59
N LYS A 90 16.30 -7.33 5.75
CA LYS A 90 16.72 -7.93 4.47
C LYS A 90 17.43 -9.27 4.69
N GLU A 91 18.34 -9.37 5.65
CA GLU A 91 19.08 -10.60 5.90
C GLU A 91 18.20 -11.69 6.52
N ASN A 92 17.35 -11.35 7.49
CA ASN A 92 16.38 -12.30 8.08
C ASN A 92 15.45 -12.91 7.01
N ALA A 93 14.99 -12.10 6.06
CA ALA A 93 14.18 -12.58 4.94
C ALA A 93 14.96 -13.55 4.03
N LYS A 94 16.23 -13.27 3.75
CA LYS A 94 17.09 -14.18 2.97
C LYS A 94 17.34 -15.49 3.72
N GLU A 95 17.56 -15.44 5.03
CA GLU A 95 17.76 -16.64 5.85
C GLU A 95 16.50 -17.52 5.85
N LEU A 96 15.33 -16.91 5.95
CA LEU A 96 14.05 -17.62 5.87
C LEU A 96 13.83 -18.26 4.49
N LEU A 97 14.21 -17.57 3.41
CA LEU A 97 14.20 -18.11 2.05
C LEU A 97 15.24 -19.22 1.83
N ARG A 98 16.38 -19.19 2.52
CA ARG A 98 17.35 -20.32 2.53
C ARG A 98 16.77 -21.53 3.24
N LYS A 99 16.05 -21.32 4.34
CA LYS A 99 15.41 -22.39 5.13
C LYS A 99 14.20 -23.00 4.43
N TYR A 100 13.45 -22.19 3.69
CA TYR A 100 12.25 -22.59 2.95
C TYR A 100 12.30 -22.07 1.50
N PRO A 101 13.13 -22.67 0.63
CA PRO A 101 13.27 -22.19 -0.73
C PRO A 101 11.96 -22.39 -1.51
N PRO A 102 11.50 -21.38 -2.28
CA PRO A 102 10.23 -21.46 -3.03
C PRO A 102 10.23 -22.55 -4.13
N THR A 103 11.37 -23.21 -4.37
CA THR A 103 11.53 -24.36 -5.27
C THR A 103 11.21 -25.71 -4.61
N GLN A 104 11.00 -25.80 -3.30
CA GLN A 104 10.56 -27.04 -2.64
C GLN A 104 9.09 -27.35 -2.99
N ARG A 105 8.89 -28.09 -4.09
CA ARG A 105 7.57 -28.56 -4.56
C ARG A 105 7.06 -29.83 -3.87
N GLN A 106 7.81 -30.39 -2.90
CA GLN A 106 7.43 -31.64 -2.22
C GLN A 106 7.45 -31.46 -0.70
N PHE A 107 6.27 -31.52 -0.09
CA PHE A 107 6.12 -31.60 1.36
C PHE A 107 6.43 -33.03 1.82
N ARG A 108 7.52 -33.21 2.57
CA ARG A 108 7.77 -34.50 3.24
C ARG A 108 6.76 -34.68 4.36
N ALA A 109 6.23 -35.90 4.55
CA ALA A 109 5.28 -36.18 5.62
C ALA A 109 5.84 -35.83 7.03
N THR A 110 7.16 -35.92 7.22
CA THR A 110 7.85 -35.47 8.43
C THR A 110 7.72 -33.96 8.64
N MET A 111 7.93 -33.17 7.59
CA MET A 111 7.76 -31.72 7.62
C MET A 111 6.31 -31.33 7.94
N ILE A 112 5.32 -32.05 7.39
CA ILE A 112 3.90 -31.83 7.74
C ILE A 112 3.66 -32.13 9.22
N LYS A 113 4.20 -33.24 9.75
CA LYS A 113 4.10 -33.57 11.17
C LYS A 113 4.73 -32.50 12.07
N ASP A 114 5.90 -31.99 11.69
CA ASP A 114 6.59 -30.94 12.43
C ASP A 114 5.79 -29.62 12.40
N ILE A 115 5.29 -29.22 11.23
CA ILE A 115 4.41 -28.05 11.09
C ILE A 115 3.15 -28.21 11.96
N LEU A 116 2.51 -29.39 11.94
CA LEU A 116 1.32 -29.64 12.76
C LEU A 116 1.63 -29.60 14.26
N LYS A 117 2.79 -30.12 14.67
CA LYS A 117 3.25 -30.07 16.06
C LYS A 117 3.47 -28.62 16.50
N ASP A 118 4.14 -27.82 15.69
CA ASP A 118 4.39 -26.41 15.96
C ASP A 118 3.09 -25.60 15.99
N LEU A 119 2.18 -25.84 15.06
CA LEU A 119 0.86 -25.21 15.05
C LEU A 119 0.06 -25.58 16.30
N LYS A 120 0.08 -26.85 16.73
CA LYS A 120 -0.60 -27.28 17.95
C LYS A 120 -0.01 -26.60 19.19
N ALA A 121 1.32 -26.49 19.27
CA ALA A 121 1.98 -25.79 20.37
C ALA A 121 1.59 -24.30 20.40
N LYS A 122 1.65 -23.61 19.25
CA LYS A 122 1.22 -22.20 19.14
C LYS A 122 -0.24 -22.01 19.52
N TRP A 123 -1.11 -22.94 19.13
CA TRP A 123 -2.54 -22.91 19.44
C TRP A 123 -2.80 -23.02 20.95
N GLU A 124 -2.14 -23.98 21.62
CA GLU A 124 -2.28 -24.13 23.08
C GLU A 124 -1.70 -22.93 23.86
N THR A 125 -0.57 -22.37 23.39
CA THR A 125 -0.02 -21.12 23.95
C THR A 125 -1.01 -19.97 23.78
N ALA A 126 -1.58 -19.78 22.59
CA ALA A 126 -2.57 -18.72 22.34
C ALA A 126 -3.83 -18.88 23.20
N LYS A 127 -4.32 -20.11 23.36
CA LYS A 127 -5.45 -20.42 24.26
C LYS A 127 -5.13 -20.04 25.70
N LYS A 128 -3.96 -20.43 26.21
CA LYS A 128 -3.54 -20.08 27.56
C LYS A 128 -3.48 -18.56 27.75
N GLU A 129 -2.75 -17.86 26.88
CA GLU A 129 -2.58 -16.41 26.98
C GLU A 129 -3.89 -15.63 26.82
N LEU A 130 -4.78 -16.08 25.94
CA LEU A 130 -6.10 -15.48 25.80
C LEU A 130 -6.93 -15.68 27.07
N SER A 131 -6.92 -16.89 27.64
CA SER A 131 -7.68 -17.18 28.88
C SER A 131 -7.18 -16.37 30.08
N GLU A 132 -5.88 -16.09 30.13
CA GLU A 132 -5.22 -15.29 31.18
C GLU A 132 -5.25 -13.78 30.85
N GLN A 133 -5.72 -13.38 29.66
CA GLN A 133 -5.66 -12.00 29.14
C GLN A 133 -4.24 -11.41 29.10
N THR A 134 -3.24 -12.26 28.89
CA THR A 134 -1.82 -11.93 28.78
C THR A 134 -1.33 -11.85 27.34
N ILE A 135 -2.15 -12.27 26.38
CA ILE A 135 -1.85 -12.12 24.95
C ILE A 135 -1.59 -10.63 24.63
N THR A 136 -0.49 -10.34 23.94
CA THR A 136 -0.05 -8.97 23.67
C THR A 136 -0.76 -8.34 22.49
N GLY A 137 -0.76 -7.01 22.40
CA GLY A 137 -1.44 -6.29 21.31
C GLY A 137 -0.96 -6.69 19.91
N ILE A 138 0.34 -6.88 19.70
CA ILE A 138 0.90 -7.32 18.41
C ILE A 138 0.39 -8.71 18.03
N ARG A 139 0.25 -9.60 19.02
CA ARG A 139 -0.28 -10.95 18.81
C ARG A 139 -1.77 -10.93 18.54
N ILE A 140 -2.54 -10.09 19.22
CA ILE A 140 -3.96 -9.89 18.91
C ILE A 140 -4.13 -9.38 17.47
N SER A 141 -3.32 -8.40 17.06
CA SER A 141 -3.36 -7.83 15.71
C SER A 141 -3.02 -8.88 14.64
N ASN A 142 -1.95 -9.66 14.85
CA ASN A 142 -1.47 -10.64 13.87
C ASN A 142 -2.26 -11.96 13.88
N ASP A 143 -2.48 -12.55 15.05
CA ASP A 143 -3.08 -13.88 15.19
C ASP A 143 -4.62 -13.82 15.14
N LEU A 144 -5.21 -12.72 15.62
CA LEU A 144 -6.66 -12.56 15.76
C LEU A 144 -7.24 -11.40 14.93
N GLY A 145 -6.43 -10.70 14.12
CA GLY A 145 -6.86 -9.52 13.36
C GLY A 145 -8.04 -9.74 12.42
N LEU A 146 -8.25 -10.98 11.93
CA LEU A 146 -9.42 -11.35 11.12
C LEU A 146 -10.75 -11.20 11.89
N LEU A 147 -10.70 -11.21 13.23
CA LEU A 147 -11.86 -11.02 14.10
C LEU A 147 -12.22 -9.54 14.28
N ARG A 148 -11.37 -8.59 13.88
CA ARG A 148 -11.58 -7.14 14.06
C ARG A 148 -12.93 -6.66 13.51
N THR A 149 -13.30 -7.15 12.33
CA THR A 149 -14.54 -6.79 11.62
C THR A 149 -15.76 -7.58 12.09
N LYS A 150 -15.58 -8.59 12.95
CA LYS A 150 -16.64 -9.48 13.41
C LYS A 150 -17.46 -8.88 14.54
N SER A 151 -18.72 -9.29 14.63
CA SER A 151 -19.57 -8.97 15.78
C SER A 151 -19.07 -9.65 17.04
N GLU A 152 -19.40 -9.12 18.22
CA GLU A 152 -19.04 -9.74 19.51
C GLU A 152 -19.54 -11.19 19.59
N GLN A 153 -20.71 -11.48 19.03
CA GLN A 153 -21.29 -12.83 19.00
C GLN A 153 -20.49 -13.79 18.11
N GLU A 154 -20.04 -13.34 16.94
CA GLU A 154 -19.16 -14.15 16.08
C GLU A 154 -17.81 -14.39 16.78
N ILE A 155 -17.23 -13.38 17.43
CA ILE A 155 -15.98 -13.51 18.21
C ILE A 155 -16.18 -14.54 19.33
N TYR A 156 -17.28 -14.45 20.08
CA TYR A 156 -17.65 -15.44 21.09
C TYR A 156 -17.71 -16.85 20.52
N GLN A 157 -18.29 -17.03 19.34
CA GLN A 157 -18.41 -18.34 18.70
C GLN A 157 -17.04 -18.91 18.32
N GLN A 158 -16.12 -18.07 17.82
CA GLN A 158 -14.74 -18.45 17.52
C GLN A 158 -13.99 -18.86 18.79
N ILE A 159 -14.09 -18.04 19.86
CA ILE A 159 -13.48 -18.35 21.16
C ILE A 159 -14.04 -19.66 21.70
N ARG A 160 -15.36 -19.89 21.64
CA ARG A 160 -15.97 -21.15 22.05
C ARG A 160 -15.33 -22.33 21.31
N TRP A 161 -15.16 -22.24 19.99
CA TRP A 161 -14.51 -23.30 19.19
C TRP A 161 -13.05 -23.53 19.54
N MET A 162 -12.37 -22.57 20.16
CA MET A 162 -11.02 -22.79 20.67
C MET A 162 -11.00 -23.75 21.85
N TYR A 163 -12.01 -23.70 22.73
CA TYR A 163 -12.02 -24.44 24.00
C TYR A 163 -12.98 -25.62 24.05
N GLU A 164 -14.05 -25.60 23.25
CA GLU A 164 -15.09 -26.62 23.20
C GLU A 164 -15.13 -27.26 21.79
N PRO A 165 -15.64 -28.50 21.67
CA PRO A 165 -15.62 -29.24 20.40
C PRO A 165 -16.26 -28.47 19.24
N HIS A 166 -15.58 -28.52 18.09
CA HIS A 166 -16.10 -28.04 16.81
C HIS A 166 -16.76 -29.19 16.05
N THR A 167 -17.99 -29.54 16.44
CA THR A 167 -18.81 -30.49 15.70
C THR A 167 -20.24 -29.98 15.61
N THR A 168 -20.83 -30.07 14.42
CA THR A 168 -22.26 -29.93 14.19
C THR A 168 -22.98 -31.28 14.31
N ASP A 169 -22.23 -32.37 14.30
CA ASP A 169 -22.71 -33.74 14.44
C ASP A 169 -22.64 -34.16 15.91
N GLN A 170 -23.82 -34.33 16.51
CA GLN A 170 -23.96 -34.73 17.90
C GLN A 170 -23.37 -36.11 18.18
N THR A 171 -23.34 -37.01 17.20
CA THR A 171 -22.79 -38.37 17.38
C THR A 171 -21.27 -38.37 17.55
N LYS A 172 -20.60 -37.32 17.06
CA LYS A 172 -19.13 -37.17 17.10
C LYS A 172 -18.65 -36.38 18.31
N ILE A 173 -19.55 -35.91 19.18
CA ILE A 173 -19.12 -35.15 20.35
C ILE A 173 -18.48 -36.08 21.39
N SER A 174 -17.36 -35.64 21.94
CA SER A 174 -16.66 -36.32 23.01
C SER A 174 -16.14 -35.31 24.03
N LEU A 175 -15.83 -35.79 25.22
CA LEU A 175 -15.09 -35.01 26.21
C LEU A 175 -13.66 -34.78 25.72
N SER A 176 -13.07 -33.65 26.13
CA SER A 176 -11.64 -33.41 25.89
C SER A 176 -10.79 -34.38 26.71
N ALA A 177 -9.53 -34.61 26.30
CA ALA A 177 -8.62 -35.50 27.04
C ALA A 177 -8.41 -35.09 28.51
N VAL A 178 -8.52 -33.79 28.82
CA VAL A 178 -8.46 -33.28 30.19
C VAL A 178 -9.72 -33.66 30.98
N GLU A 179 -10.89 -33.56 30.36
CA GLU A 179 -12.18 -33.92 30.99
C GLU A 179 -12.35 -35.43 31.13
N GLU A 180 -11.81 -36.22 30.18
CA GLU A 180 -11.77 -37.68 30.32
C GLU A 180 -10.89 -38.11 31.49
N LYS A 181 -9.69 -37.53 31.60
CA LYS A 181 -8.79 -37.81 32.72
C LYS A 181 -9.38 -37.37 34.05
N ASP A 182 -10.17 -36.31 34.04
CA ASP A 182 -10.87 -35.84 35.23
C ASP A 182 -11.98 -36.82 35.69
N LEU A 183 -12.71 -37.44 34.77
CA LEU A 183 -13.66 -38.54 35.08
C LEU A 183 -12.98 -39.75 35.74
N GLU A 184 -11.70 -40.00 35.49
CA GLU A 184 -10.92 -41.06 36.15
C GLU A 184 -10.62 -40.77 37.63
N THR A 185 -10.82 -39.52 38.06
CA THR A 185 -10.51 -39.04 39.41
C THR A 185 -11.76 -38.61 40.19
N LEU A 186 -12.84 -38.26 39.51
CA LEU A 186 -14.10 -37.86 40.13
C LEU A 186 -14.81 -39.04 40.82
N PRO A 187 -15.11 -38.95 42.12
CA PRO A 187 -15.91 -39.95 42.81
C PRO A 187 -17.39 -39.83 42.40
N ILE A 188 -18.09 -40.97 42.36
CA ILE A 188 -19.54 -40.96 42.21
C ILE A 188 -20.18 -40.48 43.51
N CYS A 189 -21.06 -39.47 43.40
CA CYS A 189 -21.88 -39.00 44.51
C CYS A 189 -23.33 -39.48 44.34
N MET A 190 -23.96 -39.88 45.45
CA MET A 190 -25.38 -40.24 45.46
C MET A 190 -26.24 -39.02 45.12
N PRO A 191 -27.08 -39.07 44.08
CA PRO A 191 -28.03 -38.00 43.79
C PRO A 191 -29.00 -37.81 44.96
N LYS A 192 -29.32 -36.55 45.30
CA LYS A 192 -30.29 -36.24 46.37
C LYS A 192 -31.71 -36.74 46.07
N GLN A 193 -32.06 -36.78 44.79
CA GLN A 193 -33.34 -37.24 44.27
C GLN A 193 -33.15 -37.71 42.82
N ILE A 194 -34.01 -38.64 42.38
CA ILE A 194 -33.99 -39.16 41.00
C ILE A 194 -34.52 -38.12 40.02
N ASP A 195 -35.58 -37.42 40.38
CA ASP A 195 -36.16 -36.41 39.49
C ASP A 195 -35.22 -35.22 39.30
N PRO A 196 -35.02 -34.75 38.05
CA PRO A 196 -34.17 -33.61 37.78
C PRO A 196 -34.79 -32.33 38.34
N SER A 197 -33.97 -31.58 39.06
CA SER A 197 -34.27 -30.23 39.52
C SER A 197 -34.38 -29.26 38.34
N LEU A 198 -35.05 -28.12 38.57
CA LEU A 198 -35.15 -27.06 37.57
C LEU A 198 -33.78 -26.56 37.12
N ASN A 199 -32.80 -26.50 38.02
CA ASN A 199 -31.43 -26.06 37.72
C ASN A 199 -30.72 -27.02 36.76
N GLU A 200 -30.88 -28.33 36.94
CA GLU A 200 -30.28 -29.34 36.05
C GLU A 200 -30.92 -29.30 34.66
N LEU A 201 -32.24 -29.10 34.58
CA LEU A 201 -32.94 -28.91 33.30
C LEU A 201 -32.50 -27.64 32.58
N GLN A 202 -32.33 -26.53 33.31
CA GLN A 202 -31.79 -25.29 32.75
C GLN A 202 -30.35 -25.44 32.30
N ALA A 203 -29.51 -26.18 33.03
CA ALA A 203 -28.14 -26.47 32.65
C ALA A 203 -28.06 -27.28 31.35
N LEU A 204 -28.88 -28.33 31.22
CA LEU A 204 -28.95 -29.11 29.98
C LEU A 204 -29.42 -28.24 28.81
N ARG A 205 -30.46 -27.41 29.00
CA ARG A 205 -30.90 -26.45 27.98
C ARG A 205 -29.77 -25.51 27.57
N LEU A 206 -28.98 -25.00 28.52
CA LEU A 206 -27.85 -24.12 28.25
C LEU A 206 -26.76 -24.82 27.41
N VAL A 207 -26.45 -26.10 27.72
CA VAL A 207 -25.49 -26.90 26.92
C VAL A 207 -25.99 -27.04 25.49
N LEU A 208 -27.26 -27.42 25.31
CA LEU A 208 -27.86 -27.64 23.99
C LEU A 208 -27.89 -26.34 23.17
N THR A 209 -28.38 -25.24 23.75
CA THR A 209 -28.46 -23.95 23.03
C THR A 209 -27.08 -23.41 22.67
N THR A 210 -26.10 -23.53 23.58
CA THR A 210 -24.72 -23.05 23.33
C THR A 210 -24.02 -23.81 22.22
N LEU A 211 -24.28 -25.12 22.11
CA LEU A 211 -23.69 -25.97 21.07
C LEU A 211 -24.52 -25.99 19.78
N GLY A 212 -25.73 -25.43 19.78
CA GLY A 212 -26.65 -25.50 18.64
C GLY A 212 -27.25 -26.91 18.45
N PHE A 213 -27.40 -27.66 19.53
CA PHE A 213 -27.92 -29.02 19.53
C PHE A 213 -29.37 -29.09 19.98
N GLN A 214 -30.01 -30.18 19.59
CA GLN A 214 -31.34 -30.58 20.04
C GLN A 214 -31.23 -31.88 20.83
N MET A 215 -32.30 -32.26 21.55
CA MET A 215 -32.33 -33.57 22.19
C MET A 215 -32.34 -34.69 21.12
N PRO A 216 -31.62 -35.82 21.36
CA PRO A 216 -31.55 -36.91 20.39
C PRO A 216 -32.93 -37.50 20.06
N PRO A 217 -33.14 -37.99 18.82
CA PRO A 217 -34.37 -38.70 18.45
C PRO A 217 -34.44 -40.07 19.13
N LEU A 218 -35.65 -40.48 19.49
CA LEU A 218 -35.94 -41.82 20.02
C LEU A 218 -35.97 -42.86 18.89
N LEU A 219 -35.44 -44.05 19.13
CA LEU A 219 -35.39 -45.15 18.16
C LEU A 219 -36.77 -45.67 17.76
N ASN A 220 -37.77 -45.51 18.62
CA ASN A 220 -39.15 -45.90 18.35
C ASN A 220 -39.90 -44.90 17.43
N GLY A 221 -39.26 -43.80 17.03
CA GLY A 221 -39.86 -42.77 16.18
C GLY A 221 -40.88 -41.85 16.88
N SER A 222 -41.05 -41.95 18.20
CA SER A 222 -42.05 -41.15 18.94
C SER A 222 -41.63 -39.70 19.21
N GLY A 223 -40.60 -39.19 18.52
CA GLY A 223 -40.06 -37.84 18.67
C GLY A 223 -38.68 -37.82 19.33
N SER A 224 -38.37 -36.74 20.05
CA SER A 224 -37.08 -36.53 20.73
C SER A 224 -37.13 -36.97 22.20
N LEU A 225 -35.97 -37.40 22.71
CA LEU A 225 -35.77 -37.73 24.12
C LEU A 225 -36.13 -36.53 25.00
N SER A 226 -36.94 -36.77 26.02
CA SER A 226 -37.26 -35.76 27.02
C SER A 226 -36.02 -35.43 27.87
N PRO A 227 -35.68 -34.13 28.07
CA PRO A 227 -34.63 -33.71 29.00
C PRO A 227 -34.80 -34.28 30.41
N GLN A 228 -36.05 -34.40 30.87
CA GLN A 228 -36.36 -34.96 32.19
C GLN A 228 -35.98 -36.45 32.25
N THR A 229 -36.40 -37.22 31.25
CA THR A 229 -36.11 -38.66 31.18
C THR A 229 -34.61 -38.92 31.13
N PHE A 230 -33.89 -38.20 30.28
CA PHE A 230 -32.43 -38.34 30.16
C PHE A 230 -31.70 -38.17 31.49
N LEU A 231 -31.97 -37.08 32.21
CA LEU A 231 -31.31 -36.79 33.48
C LEU A 231 -31.73 -37.76 34.58
N ALA A 232 -33.00 -38.19 34.60
CA ALA A 232 -33.51 -39.17 35.55
C ALA A 232 -32.84 -40.55 35.35
N GLU A 233 -32.63 -40.99 34.11
CA GLU A 233 -31.93 -42.26 33.83
C GLU A 233 -30.48 -42.24 34.29
N ILE A 234 -29.73 -41.15 34.03
CA ILE A 234 -28.36 -41.01 34.54
C ILE A 234 -28.35 -41.12 36.07
N LYS A 235 -29.22 -40.38 36.74
CA LYS A 235 -29.31 -40.40 38.21
C LYS A 235 -29.68 -41.78 38.74
N ARG A 236 -30.59 -42.51 38.08
CA ARG A 236 -30.96 -43.88 38.48
C ARG A 236 -29.77 -44.84 38.35
N VAL A 237 -28.97 -44.73 37.28
CA VAL A 237 -27.74 -45.52 37.14
C VAL A 237 -26.73 -45.17 38.23
N LEU A 238 -26.53 -43.88 38.52
CA LEU A 238 -25.66 -43.45 39.61
C LEU A 238 -26.10 -44.02 40.98
N THR A 239 -27.41 -43.96 41.28
CA THR A 239 -27.99 -44.55 42.50
C THR A 239 -27.73 -46.06 42.58
N GLN A 240 -28.01 -46.80 41.50
CA GLN A 240 -27.75 -48.25 41.43
C GLN A 240 -26.27 -48.58 41.65
N MET A 241 -25.37 -47.77 41.07
CA MET A 241 -23.92 -47.97 41.21
C MET A 241 -23.43 -47.79 42.64
N VAL A 242 -23.96 -46.79 43.36
CA VAL A 242 -23.64 -46.51 44.77
C VAL A 242 -24.22 -47.57 45.70
N GLU A 243 -25.46 -48.02 45.45
CA GLU A 243 -26.13 -49.04 46.27
C GLU A 243 -25.51 -50.43 46.12
N ALA A 244 -25.04 -50.79 44.91
CA ALA A 244 -24.50 -52.11 44.62
C ALA A 244 -23.13 -52.39 45.27
N ASN A 245 -22.31 -51.38 45.54
CA ASN A 245 -20.95 -51.55 46.07
C ASN A 245 -20.67 -50.55 47.20
N LYS A 246 -20.84 -50.96 48.45
CA LYS A 246 -20.54 -50.14 49.63
C LYS A 246 -19.04 -50.08 49.97
N ASP A 247 -18.23 -51.02 49.47
CA ASP A 247 -16.86 -51.25 49.96
C ASP A 247 -15.75 -50.70 49.04
N THR A 248 -16.06 -50.24 47.82
CA THR A 248 -15.08 -49.64 46.89
C THR A 248 -15.60 -48.33 46.31
N PRO A 249 -14.85 -47.21 46.42
CA PRO A 249 -15.25 -45.94 45.80
C PRO A 249 -15.25 -46.07 44.28
N LYS A 250 -16.44 -45.99 43.67
CA LYS A 250 -16.58 -45.98 42.20
C LYS A 250 -16.27 -44.59 41.65
N LYS A 251 -15.68 -44.58 40.46
CA LYS A 251 -15.32 -43.36 39.73
C LYS A 251 -16.36 -43.08 38.66
N CYS A 252 -16.52 -41.82 38.29
CA CYS A 252 -17.43 -41.42 37.23
C CYS A 252 -17.07 -42.00 35.84
N SER A 253 -15.84 -42.44 35.65
CA SER A 253 -15.39 -43.19 34.46
C SER A 253 -15.98 -44.60 34.37
N ASP A 254 -16.43 -45.19 35.48
CA ASP A 254 -17.00 -46.55 35.54
C ASP A 254 -18.50 -46.60 35.17
N ILE A 255 -19.11 -45.45 34.85
CA ILE A 255 -20.54 -45.36 34.53
C ILE A 255 -20.82 -46.19 33.26
N PRO A 256 -21.77 -47.14 33.29
CA PRO A 256 -22.15 -47.92 32.11
C PRO A 256 -23.04 -47.06 31.19
N TRP A 257 -22.43 -46.19 30.39
CA TRP A 257 -23.15 -45.28 29.50
C TRP A 257 -24.03 -46.02 28.49
N GLY A 258 -23.65 -47.23 28.07
CA GLY A 258 -24.49 -48.10 27.25
C GLY A 258 -25.86 -48.39 27.87
N ASP A 259 -25.93 -48.65 29.18
CA ASP A 259 -27.19 -48.89 29.90
C ASP A 259 -28.06 -47.64 29.94
N VAL A 260 -27.44 -46.46 30.12
CA VAL A 260 -28.14 -45.16 30.09
C VAL A 260 -28.78 -44.94 28.72
N ILE A 261 -28.02 -45.18 27.64
CA ILE A 261 -28.47 -45.02 26.26
C ILE A 261 -29.63 -45.96 25.95
N GLU A 262 -29.51 -47.24 26.32
CA GLU A 262 -30.54 -48.25 26.10
C GLU A 262 -31.84 -47.88 26.82
N ARG A 263 -31.77 -47.48 28.09
CA ARG A 263 -32.94 -47.05 28.87
C ARG A 263 -33.56 -45.75 28.36
N CYS A 264 -32.75 -44.86 27.77
CA CYS A 264 -33.24 -43.66 27.09
C CYS A 264 -33.86 -43.95 25.72
N GLY A 265 -33.67 -45.14 25.15
CA GLY A 265 -34.20 -45.52 23.85
C GLY A 265 -33.60 -44.71 22.69
N ILE A 266 -32.32 -44.31 22.77
CA ILE A 266 -31.62 -43.55 21.73
C ILE A 266 -30.50 -44.39 21.08
N SER A 267 -29.97 -43.95 19.93
CA SER A 267 -28.92 -44.68 19.20
C SER A 267 -27.67 -44.92 20.05
N LYS A 268 -27.05 -46.09 19.92
CA LYS A 268 -25.76 -46.43 20.56
C LYS A 268 -24.64 -45.47 20.16
N ASP A 269 -24.70 -44.90 18.95
CA ASP A 269 -23.72 -43.91 18.47
C ASP A 269 -23.78 -42.58 19.26
N MET A 270 -24.80 -42.38 20.11
CA MET A 270 -24.94 -41.21 20.97
C MET A 270 -24.32 -41.38 22.37
N GLU A 271 -23.60 -42.48 22.63
CA GLU A 271 -22.95 -42.71 23.93
C GLU A 271 -21.98 -41.57 24.29
N GLY A 272 -21.19 -41.09 23.33
CA GLY A 272 -20.30 -39.94 23.52
C GLY A 272 -21.05 -38.66 23.90
N TRP A 273 -22.21 -38.43 23.29
CA TRP A 273 -23.10 -37.31 23.63
C TRP A 273 -23.68 -37.45 25.05
N ALA A 274 -24.15 -38.64 25.44
CA ALA A 274 -24.71 -38.85 26.77
C ALA A 274 -23.66 -38.66 27.86
N LYS A 275 -22.45 -39.20 27.64
CA LYS A 275 -21.28 -39.00 28.50
C LYS A 275 -20.94 -37.51 28.62
N PHE A 276 -20.89 -36.81 27.49
CA PHE A 276 -20.60 -35.37 27.46
C PHE A 276 -21.64 -34.55 28.23
N ALA A 277 -22.93 -34.74 27.93
CA ALA A 277 -24.01 -33.99 28.57
C ALA A 277 -24.13 -34.32 30.07
N GLY A 278 -24.02 -35.60 30.45
CA GLY A 278 -24.03 -36.04 31.83
C GLY A 278 -22.87 -35.46 32.64
N TYR A 279 -21.67 -35.41 32.05
CA TYR A 279 -20.51 -34.79 32.68
C TYR A 279 -20.71 -33.30 32.96
N LYS A 280 -21.15 -32.53 31.95
CA LYS A 280 -21.31 -31.07 32.05
C LYS A 280 -22.47 -30.65 32.96
N VAL A 281 -23.52 -31.46 33.07
CA VAL A 281 -24.74 -31.12 33.82
C VAL A 281 -24.74 -31.68 35.23
N LEU A 282 -24.38 -32.97 35.40
CA LEU A 282 -24.57 -33.70 36.65
C LEU A 282 -23.25 -33.98 37.41
N LEU A 283 -22.18 -34.37 36.70
CA LEU A 283 -20.99 -34.91 37.37
C LEU A 283 -19.99 -33.84 37.83
N LYS A 284 -19.73 -32.80 37.01
CA LYS A 284 -18.70 -31.78 37.29
C LYS A 284 -19.24 -30.51 37.99
N ASN A 285 -20.54 -30.49 38.32
CA ASN A 285 -21.34 -29.30 38.68
C ASN A 285 -21.57 -28.36 37.47
N PHE A 286 -22.85 -28.05 37.18
CA PHE A 286 -23.23 -27.17 36.07
C PHE A 286 -22.65 -25.74 36.18
N GLU A 287 -22.35 -25.26 37.39
CA GLU A 287 -21.73 -23.95 37.60
C GLU A 287 -20.38 -23.85 36.90
N TYR A 288 -19.63 -24.95 36.81
CA TYR A 288 -18.37 -25.00 36.08
C TYR A 288 -18.56 -24.63 34.59
N PHE A 289 -19.55 -25.26 33.93
CA PHE A 289 -19.82 -25.00 32.52
C PHE A 289 -20.41 -23.60 32.30
N ARG A 290 -21.29 -23.14 33.19
CA ARG A 290 -21.81 -21.77 33.16
C ARG A 290 -20.69 -20.74 33.28
N ASN A 291 -19.74 -20.95 34.20
CA ASN A 291 -18.58 -20.08 34.38
C ASN A 291 -17.67 -20.08 33.15
N LYS A 292 -17.47 -21.22 32.48
CA LYS A 292 -16.76 -21.29 31.19
C LYS A 292 -17.43 -20.43 30.12
N ILE A 293 -18.74 -20.57 29.93
CA ILE A 293 -19.48 -19.77 28.94
C ILE A 293 -19.38 -18.28 29.25
N ALA A 294 -19.60 -17.90 30.51
CA ALA A 294 -19.49 -16.51 30.94
C ALA A 294 -18.08 -15.96 30.71
N ASN A 295 -17.04 -16.78 30.92
CA ASN A 295 -15.67 -16.42 30.62
C ASN A 295 -15.44 -16.22 29.11
N TYR A 296 -15.98 -17.07 28.24
CA TYR A 296 -15.88 -16.89 26.78
C TYR A 296 -16.56 -15.61 26.30
N GLN A 297 -17.73 -15.28 26.87
CA GLN A 297 -18.43 -14.02 26.59
C GLN A 297 -17.59 -12.83 27.05
N LYS A 298 -17.02 -12.89 28.26
CA LYS A 298 -16.11 -11.86 28.77
C LYS A 298 -14.91 -11.67 27.85
N LEU A 299 -14.27 -12.75 27.41
CA LEU A 299 -13.12 -12.68 26.50
C LEU A 299 -13.51 -12.08 25.14
N ALA A 300 -14.68 -12.42 24.60
CA ALA A 300 -15.18 -11.86 23.35
C ALA A 300 -15.39 -10.35 23.45
N LYS A 301 -16.04 -9.89 24.54
CA LYS A 301 -16.23 -8.48 24.84
C LYS A 301 -14.89 -7.75 24.97
N CYS A 302 -13.96 -8.31 25.75
CA CYS A 302 -12.64 -7.71 25.93
C CYS A 302 -11.86 -7.64 24.60
N LEU A 303 -11.88 -8.69 23.77
CA LEU A 303 -11.25 -8.65 22.44
C LEU A 303 -11.89 -7.58 21.56
N LYS A 304 -13.21 -7.45 21.59
CA LYS A 304 -13.92 -6.41 20.84
C LYS A 304 -13.54 -5.01 21.31
N GLN A 305 -13.38 -4.80 22.61
CA GLN A 305 -12.86 -3.54 23.18
C GLN A 305 -11.42 -3.26 22.72
N VAL A 306 -10.54 -4.27 22.68
CA VAL A 306 -9.17 -4.10 22.15
C VAL A 306 -9.19 -3.68 20.69
N PHE A 307 -10.00 -4.32 19.85
CA PHE A 307 -10.13 -3.95 18.44
C PHE A 307 -10.65 -2.52 18.26
N HIS A 308 -11.65 -2.12 19.06
CA HIS A 308 -12.12 -0.73 19.05
C HIS A 308 -11.06 0.27 19.52
N CYS A 309 -10.22 -0.13 20.49
CA CYS A 309 -9.07 0.66 20.93
C CYS A 309 -8.09 0.88 19.77
N PHE A 310 -7.70 -0.19 19.07
CA PHE A 310 -6.84 -0.10 17.89
C PHE A 310 -7.44 0.79 16.80
N ASP A 311 -8.71 0.57 16.43
CA ASP A 311 -9.41 1.41 15.44
C ASP A 311 -9.37 2.90 15.81
N SER A 312 -9.60 3.22 17.08
CA SER A 312 -9.69 4.62 17.53
C SER A 312 -8.31 5.27 17.71
N CYS A 313 -7.28 4.50 18.06
CA CYS A 313 -5.90 4.97 18.08
C CYS A 313 -5.37 5.20 16.65
N ASP A 314 -5.64 4.29 15.71
CA ASP A 314 -5.33 4.46 14.29
C ASP A 314 -6.02 5.73 13.76
N ALA A 315 -7.28 5.96 14.16
CA ALA A 315 -8.04 7.14 13.77
C ALA A 315 -7.45 8.43 14.33
N LEU A 316 -7.06 8.43 15.61
CA LEU A 316 -6.38 9.55 16.26
C LEU A 316 -5.05 9.87 15.57
N GLN A 317 -4.25 8.86 15.24
CA GLN A 317 -2.99 9.03 14.55
C GLN A 317 -3.19 9.66 13.18
N LEU A 318 -4.09 9.09 12.37
CA LEU A 318 -4.37 9.61 11.02
C LEU A 318 -4.89 11.04 11.04
N LEU A 319 -5.77 11.36 12.00
CA LEU A 319 -6.29 12.70 12.15
C LEU A 319 -5.19 13.70 12.52
N ARG A 320 -4.23 13.29 13.36
CA ARG A 320 -3.06 14.12 13.69
C ARG A 320 -2.12 14.28 12.50
N ASP A 321 -1.80 13.21 11.78
CA ASP A 321 -0.94 13.25 10.60
C ASP A 321 -1.52 14.17 9.51
N ALA A 322 -2.84 14.08 9.28
CA ALA A 322 -3.56 14.96 8.37
C ALA A 322 -3.58 16.42 8.86
N THR A 323 -3.81 16.66 10.16
CA THR A 323 -3.76 18.00 10.76
C THR A 323 -2.37 18.62 10.59
N SER A 324 -1.31 17.87 10.87
CA SER A 324 0.09 18.29 10.68
C SER A 324 0.40 18.59 9.21
N SER A 325 -0.15 17.80 8.28
CA SER A 325 0.01 18.03 6.84
C SER A 325 -0.65 19.32 6.39
N LEU A 326 -1.89 19.58 6.81
CA LEU A 326 -2.65 20.80 6.47
C LEU A 326 -2.10 22.04 7.19
N CYS A 327 -1.64 21.91 8.42
CA CYS A 327 -0.93 22.94 9.18
C CYS A 327 0.19 23.59 8.35
N ARG A 328 1.00 22.75 7.71
CA ARG A 328 2.14 23.20 6.90
C ARG A 328 1.71 23.95 5.64
N LEU A 329 0.53 23.65 5.10
CA LEU A 329 -0.06 24.42 3.98
C LEU A 329 -0.67 25.74 4.44
N TYR A 330 -1.21 25.76 5.66
CA TYR A 330 -1.89 26.94 6.22
C TYR A 330 -0.90 28.06 6.56
N LYS A 331 0.29 27.73 7.09
CA LYS A 331 1.33 28.71 7.44
C LYS A 331 2.72 28.17 7.12
N ASP A 332 3.41 28.84 6.21
CA ASP A 332 4.87 28.72 6.07
C ASP A 332 5.50 29.13 7.42
N ASN A 333 6.10 28.15 8.10
CA ASN A 333 6.88 28.20 9.35
C ASN A 333 6.97 29.54 10.12
N ASN A 334 6.64 29.48 11.43
CA ASN A 334 7.17 30.30 12.55
C ASN A 334 6.16 31.12 13.40
N LYS A 335 5.11 30.50 13.93
CA LYS A 335 4.58 30.95 15.24
C LYS A 335 4.92 29.91 16.32
N ILE A 336 5.88 30.26 17.17
CA ILE A 336 6.14 29.57 18.44
C ILE A 336 4.84 29.66 19.28
N GLY A 337 4.37 28.53 19.81
CA GLY A 337 3.16 28.47 20.66
C GLY A 337 1.85 28.10 19.97
N TRP A 338 1.88 27.51 18.76
CA TRP A 338 0.67 27.08 18.05
C TRP A 338 0.12 25.73 18.53
N GLU A 339 0.98 24.89 19.12
CA GLU A 339 0.59 23.67 19.82
C GLU A 339 0.10 24.03 21.23
N ASP A 340 -1.21 23.96 21.43
CA ASP A 340 -1.84 24.19 22.72
C ASP A 340 -1.83 22.91 23.60
N LYS A 341 -2.22 23.07 24.86
CA LYS A 341 -2.19 21.99 25.87
C LYS A 341 -3.08 20.80 25.49
N GLU A 342 -4.20 21.04 24.81
CA GLU A 342 -5.11 19.98 24.38
C GLU A 342 -4.45 19.12 23.29
N TRP A 343 -3.78 19.75 22.32
CA TRP A 343 -2.99 19.05 21.29
C TRP A 343 -1.91 18.15 21.89
N GLN A 344 -1.20 18.62 22.92
CA GLN A 344 -0.18 17.84 23.63
C GLN A 344 -0.78 16.71 24.47
N THR A 345 -1.93 16.96 25.10
CA THR A 345 -2.65 15.92 25.87
C THR A 345 -3.10 14.80 24.94
N ASN A 346 -3.60 15.14 23.75
CA ASN A 346 -4.01 14.15 22.75
C ASN A 346 -2.86 13.28 22.26
N LYS A 347 -1.62 13.80 22.25
CA LYS A 347 -0.41 13.02 21.95
C LYS A 347 -0.20 11.91 23.00
N GLY A 348 -0.56 12.15 24.25
CA GLY A 348 -0.43 11.16 25.33
C GLY A 348 -1.33 9.92 25.18
N PHE A 349 -2.36 9.99 24.33
CA PHE A 349 -3.24 8.85 24.02
C PHE A 349 -2.71 7.97 22.87
N LEU A 350 -1.71 8.44 22.12
CA LEU A 350 -1.01 7.65 21.11
C LEU A 350 0.10 6.84 21.77
N LYS A 351 -0.27 5.71 22.36
CA LYS A 351 0.67 4.74 22.93
C LYS A 351 0.72 3.50 22.04
N SER A 352 1.91 2.92 21.87
CA SER A 352 2.00 1.57 21.28
C SER A 352 1.44 0.54 22.27
N PHE A 353 0.63 -0.37 21.75
CA PHE A 353 0.08 -1.50 22.51
C PHE A 353 0.73 -2.83 22.14
N ASP A 354 1.77 -2.83 21.29
CA ASP A 354 2.32 -4.04 20.70
C ASP A 354 2.77 -5.06 21.75
N ASN A 355 3.43 -4.58 22.80
CA ASN A 355 3.94 -5.39 23.90
C ASN A 355 3.02 -5.37 25.13
N GLU A 356 1.92 -4.62 25.09
CA GLU A 356 1.00 -4.50 26.21
C GLU A 356 0.05 -5.71 26.25
N PRO A 357 -0.20 -6.30 27.43
CA PRO A 357 -1.14 -7.39 27.56
C PRO A 357 -2.58 -6.90 27.37
N MET A 358 -3.43 -7.77 26.83
CA MET A 358 -4.86 -7.51 26.59
C MET A 358 -5.57 -6.79 27.74
N LYS A 359 -5.34 -7.23 28.98
CA LYS A 359 -5.87 -6.59 30.21
C LYS A 359 -5.58 -5.08 30.27
N VAL A 360 -4.35 -4.66 29.98
CA VAL A 360 -3.91 -3.26 30.06
C VAL A 360 -4.56 -2.44 28.96
N ILE A 361 -4.67 -3.01 27.76
CA ILE A 361 -5.33 -2.37 26.61
C ILE A 361 -6.83 -2.15 26.90
N VAL A 362 -7.51 -3.15 27.48
CA VAL A 362 -8.92 -3.03 27.89
C VAL A 362 -9.09 -1.95 28.95
N GLN A 363 -8.22 -1.92 29.96
CA GLN A 363 -8.25 -0.90 31.00
C GLN A 363 -8.04 0.51 30.43
N PHE A 364 -7.09 0.66 29.50
CA PHE A 364 -6.89 1.92 28.79
C PHE A 364 -8.14 2.35 28.01
N TRP A 365 -8.75 1.42 27.27
CA TRP A 365 -9.98 1.68 26.52
C TRP A 365 -11.11 2.16 27.44
N GLU A 366 -11.36 1.46 28.53
CA GLU A 366 -12.43 1.79 29.48
C GLU A 366 -12.25 3.18 30.10
N GLN A 367 -11.01 3.59 30.35
CA GLN A 367 -10.68 4.90 30.92
C GLN A 367 -10.71 6.04 29.90
N ASN A 368 -10.35 5.77 28.64
CA ASN A 368 -10.03 6.83 27.67
C ASN A 368 -10.92 6.86 26.43
N GLN A 369 -11.85 5.92 26.24
CA GLN A 369 -12.71 5.83 25.04
C GLN A 369 -13.46 7.12 24.68
N GLN A 370 -13.76 7.98 25.67
CA GLN A 370 -14.44 9.26 25.46
C GLN A 370 -13.54 10.34 24.83
N HIS A 371 -12.22 10.19 24.96
CA HIS A 371 -11.22 11.11 24.41
C HIS A 371 -10.72 10.67 23.02
N LEU A 372 -11.05 9.44 22.61
CA LEU A 372 -10.64 8.90 21.32
C LEU A 372 -11.68 9.22 20.24
N PRO A 373 -11.26 9.61 19.03
CA PRO A 373 -12.18 10.01 17.98
C PRO A 373 -12.88 8.79 17.37
N LYS A 374 -14.19 8.93 17.14
CA LYS A 374 -14.99 7.95 16.40
C LYS A 374 -15.09 8.39 14.96
N ILE A 375 -14.29 7.80 14.07
CA ILE A 375 -14.21 8.19 12.66
C ILE A 375 -14.75 7.06 11.78
N PRO A 376 -15.71 7.33 10.88
CA PRO A 376 -16.20 6.33 9.93
C PRO A 376 -15.11 5.82 8.99
N SER A 377 -15.25 4.60 8.47
CA SER A 377 -14.26 3.97 7.58
C SER A 377 -13.96 4.77 6.31
N ILE A 378 -14.97 5.39 5.71
CA ILE A 378 -14.84 6.28 4.54
C ILE A 378 -13.90 7.45 4.87
N SER A 379 -14.09 8.05 6.04
CA SER A 379 -13.32 9.19 6.51
C SER A 379 -11.90 8.81 6.93
N MET A 380 -11.70 7.58 7.43
CA MET A 380 -10.36 7.02 7.66
C MET A 380 -9.55 6.92 6.36
N GLU A 381 -10.18 6.46 5.28
CA GLU A 381 -9.53 6.38 3.97
C GLU A 381 -9.20 7.78 3.43
N TRP A 382 -10.13 8.73 3.59
CA TRP A 382 -9.88 10.12 3.21
C TRP A 382 -8.71 10.74 4.01
N LEU A 383 -8.66 10.57 5.34
CA LEU A 383 -7.55 11.06 6.18
C LEU A 383 -6.20 10.47 5.73
N ARG A 384 -6.16 9.18 5.35
CA ARG A 384 -4.95 8.57 4.76
C ARG A 384 -4.52 9.26 3.48
N ILE A 385 -5.46 9.61 2.60
CA ILE A 385 -5.15 10.34 1.36
C ILE A 385 -4.54 11.70 1.69
N VAL A 386 -5.15 12.46 2.60
CA VAL A 386 -4.64 13.79 3.01
C VAL A 386 -3.25 13.69 3.66
N ALA A 387 -3.06 12.76 4.59
CA ALA A 387 -1.78 12.58 5.29
C ALA A 387 -0.65 12.08 4.37
N SER A 388 -0.95 11.17 3.45
CA SER A 388 0.08 10.51 2.63
C SER A 388 0.41 11.24 1.33
N ASN A 389 -0.44 12.18 0.88
CA ASN A 389 -0.31 12.85 -0.43
C ASN A 389 -0.12 14.36 -0.27
N TYR A 390 0.70 14.78 0.70
CA TYR A 390 0.98 16.18 0.98
C TYR A 390 1.38 16.97 -0.27
N LYS A 391 2.24 16.41 -1.12
CA LYS A 391 2.70 17.06 -2.37
C LYS A 391 1.53 17.41 -3.30
N ILE A 392 0.63 16.46 -3.55
CA ILE A 392 -0.56 16.67 -4.39
C ILE A 392 -1.46 17.75 -3.79
N MET A 393 -1.71 17.69 -2.47
CA MET A 393 -2.54 18.69 -1.79
C MET A 393 -1.91 20.09 -1.84
N LYS A 394 -0.58 20.17 -1.67
CA LYS A 394 0.20 21.40 -1.77
C LYS A 394 0.09 22.01 -3.16
N GLU A 395 0.43 21.24 -4.19
CA GLU A 395 0.42 21.71 -5.57
C GLU A 395 -1.00 22.11 -6.02
N CYS A 396 -2.02 21.35 -5.61
CA CYS A 396 -3.42 21.69 -5.87
C CYS A 396 -3.81 23.02 -5.21
N PHE A 397 -3.47 23.22 -3.94
CA PHE A 397 -3.76 24.46 -3.25
C PHE A 397 -2.98 25.65 -3.81
N GLU A 398 -1.68 25.51 -4.05
CA GLU A 398 -0.82 26.61 -4.53
C GLU A 398 -1.15 27.00 -5.97
N THR A 399 -1.33 26.04 -6.87
CA THR A 399 -1.60 26.29 -8.30
C THR A 399 -3.00 26.86 -8.52
N PHE A 400 -4.00 26.32 -7.83
CA PHE A 400 -5.40 26.70 -8.03
C PHE A 400 -5.93 27.63 -6.93
N ARG A 401 -5.06 28.33 -6.20
CA ARG A 401 -5.47 29.22 -5.11
C ARG A 401 -6.43 30.32 -5.59
N SER A 402 -6.12 30.92 -6.73
CA SER A 402 -6.92 32.01 -7.32
C SER A 402 -8.12 31.46 -8.08
N ASN A 403 -9.31 32.05 -7.86
CA ASN A 403 -10.50 31.70 -8.62
C ASN A 403 -10.31 31.97 -10.12
N GLN A 404 -9.66 33.08 -10.48
CA GLN A 404 -9.42 33.42 -11.88
C GLN A 404 -8.55 32.37 -12.58
N VAL A 405 -7.39 32.07 -11.98
CA VAL A 405 -6.44 31.08 -12.51
C VAL A 405 -7.09 29.70 -12.59
N PHE A 406 -7.92 29.34 -11.61
CA PHE A 406 -8.65 28.08 -11.64
C PHE A 406 -9.65 28.00 -12.79
N GLU A 407 -10.48 29.02 -13.00
CA GLU A 407 -11.45 29.03 -14.11
C GLU A 407 -10.74 28.99 -15.48
N ASP A 408 -9.62 29.70 -15.64
CA ASP A 408 -8.82 29.68 -16.87
C ASP A 408 -8.26 28.28 -17.16
N HIS A 409 -7.82 27.54 -16.14
CA HIS A 409 -7.38 26.15 -16.30
C HIS A 409 -8.53 25.16 -16.48
N MET A 410 -9.71 25.44 -15.91
CA MET A 410 -10.90 24.59 -16.06
C MET A 410 -11.43 24.59 -17.49
N GLN A 411 -11.21 25.67 -18.27
CA GLN A 411 -11.57 25.75 -19.69
C GLN A 411 -10.80 24.75 -20.57
N ASN A 412 -9.67 24.20 -20.08
CA ASN A 412 -8.87 23.22 -20.82
C ASN A 412 -9.44 21.79 -20.71
N PHE A 413 -10.36 21.52 -19.79
CA PHE A 413 -11.03 20.22 -19.70
C PHE A 413 -12.10 20.10 -20.77
N ALA A 414 -11.98 19.11 -21.66
CA ALA A 414 -12.97 18.87 -22.69
C ALA A 414 -14.31 18.41 -22.10
N GLU A 415 -15.37 19.20 -22.25
CA GLU A 415 -16.72 18.91 -21.73
C GLU A 415 -17.33 17.63 -22.32
N ASN A 416 -16.85 17.18 -23.49
CA ASN A 416 -17.38 16.00 -24.20
C ASN A 416 -16.69 14.68 -23.83
N ASP A 417 -15.63 14.70 -23.00
CA ASP A 417 -14.94 13.50 -22.53
C ASP A 417 -15.32 13.21 -21.07
N SER A 418 -16.00 12.09 -20.84
CA SER A 418 -16.44 11.65 -19.51
C SER A 418 -15.32 11.54 -18.47
N VAL A 419 -14.08 11.21 -18.90
CA VAL A 419 -12.93 11.09 -18.01
C VAL A 419 -12.41 12.46 -17.62
N GLN A 420 -12.33 13.39 -18.58
CA GLN A 420 -11.93 14.78 -18.32
C GLN A 420 -12.98 15.50 -17.46
N GLN A 421 -14.27 15.26 -17.71
CA GLN A 421 -15.36 15.77 -16.89
C GLN A 421 -15.24 15.29 -15.45
N ALA A 422 -15.03 13.98 -15.23
CA ALA A 422 -14.85 13.42 -13.89
C ALA A 422 -13.63 14.01 -13.17
N ARG A 423 -12.51 14.20 -13.87
CA ARG A 423 -11.30 14.85 -13.34
C ARG A 423 -11.55 16.31 -12.98
N GLY A 424 -12.21 17.08 -13.85
CA GLY A 424 -12.54 18.48 -13.63
C GLY A 424 -13.48 18.67 -12.44
N THR A 425 -14.56 17.88 -12.35
CA THR A 425 -15.47 17.89 -11.19
C THR A 425 -14.75 17.51 -9.90
N SER A 426 -13.91 16.47 -9.94
CA SER A 426 -13.12 16.06 -8.77
C SER A 426 -12.14 17.13 -8.32
N LEU A 427 -11.50 17.84 -9.26
CA LEU A 427 -10.56 18.91 -8.98
C LEU A 427 -11.26 20.09 -8.33
N MET A 428 -12.44 20.46 -8.84
CA MET A 428 -13.27 21.49 -8.26
C MET A 428 -13.67 21.17 -6.82
N GLU A 429 -14.10 19.94 -6.52
CA GLU A 429 -14.48 19.52 -5.17
C GLU A 429 -13.28 19.53 -4.20
N VAL A 430 -12.15 18.92 -4.60
CA VAL A 430 -10.95 18.85 -3.75
C VAL A 430 -10.37 20.24 -3.51
N ARG A 431 -10.29 21.07 -4.55
CA ARG A 431 -9.86 22.48 -4.45
C ARG A 431 -10.77 23.26 -3.51
N ARG A 432 -12.09 23.18 -3.70
CA ARG A 432 -13.07 23.90 -2.88
C ARG A 432 -12.88 23.56 -1.40
N TYR A 433 -12.70 22.28 -1.09
CA TYR A 433 -12.35 21.85 0.26
C TYR A 433 -11.06 22.50 0.75
N LEU A 434 -9.95 22.35 0.01
CA LEU A 434 -8.63 22.85 0.44
C LEU A 434 -8.63 24.36 0.65
N VAL A 435 -9.19 25.12 -0.29
CA VAL A 435 -9.29 26.58 -0.20
C VAL A 435 -10.17 26.98 0.98
N ASN A 436 -11.38 26.42 1.12
CA ASN A 436 -12.27 26.78 2.23
C ASN A 436 -11.66 26.41 3.59
N PHE A 437 -10.99 25.26 3.70
CA PHE A 437 -10.37 24.84 4.93
C PHE A 437 -9.15 25.70 5.28
N LEU A 438 -8.23 25.92 4.33
CA LEU A 438 -6.97 26.65 4.56
C LEU A 438 -7.12 28.18 4.59
N THR A 439 -8.25 28.73 4.14
CA THR A 439 -8.57 30.15 4.33
C THR A 439 -9.29 30.44 5.65
N PHE A 440 -9.69 29.39 6.39
CA PHE A 440 -10.32 29.54 7.70
C PHE A 440 -9.31 30.05 8.73
N ASN A 441 -9.73 30.98 9.59
CA ASN A 441 -8.88 31.52 10.64
C ASN A 441 -8.82 30.58 11.85
N PHE A 442 -7.74 29.80 11.94
CA PHE A 442 -7.45 28.95 13.11
C PHE A 442 -6.58 29.65 14.15
N ASP A 443 -7.05 29.62 15.41
CA ASP A 443 -6.34 30.17 16.57
C ASP A 443 -5.15 29.29 17.00
N ASN A 444 -5.32 27.96 16.98
CA ASN A 444 -4.33 26.97 17.42
C ASN A 444 -4.50 25.62 16.68
N MET A 445 -3.61 24.66 16.98
CA MET A 445 -3.66 23.30 16.39
C MET A 445 -4.93 22.54 16.77
N SER A 446 -5.40 22.64 18.01
CA SER A 446 -6.63 21.96 18.44
C SER A 446 -7.87 22.46 17.69
N ALA A 447 -7.94 23.75 17.35
CA ALA A 447 -9.03 24.31 16.53
C ALA A 447 -9.03 23.71 15.11
N MET A 448 -7.86 23.57 14.48
CA MET A 448 -7.73 22.93 13.17
C MET A 448 -8.08 21.44 13.25
N TYR A 449 -7.55 20.74 14.25
CA TYR A 449 -7.86 19.34 14.53
C TYR A 449 -9.36 19.10 14.71
N ASN A 450 -10.04 19.92 15.52
CA ASN A 450 -11.48 19.79 15.79
C ASN A 450 -12.33 20.10 14.55
N ARG A 451 -11.91 21.07 13.72
CA ARG A 451 -12.58 21.32 12.42
C ARG A 451 -12.40 20.14 11.46
N LEU A 452 -11.21 19.56 11.41
CA LEU A 452 -10.90 18.40 10.60
C LEU A 452 -11.69 17.17 11.06
N LEU A 453 -11.77 16.96 12.38
CA LEU A 453 -12.58 15.91 13.00
C LEU A 453 -14.06 16.09 12.66
N HIS A 454 -14.59 17.30 12.79
CA HIS A 454 -15.99 17.60 12.45
C HIS A 454 -16.29 17.27 10.99
N PHE A 455 -15.39 17.65 10.07
CA PHE A 455 -15.52 17.33 8.65
C PHE A 455 -15.47 15.81 8.41
N ALA A 456 -14.52 15.11 9.05
CA ALA A 456 -14.41 13.65 8.97
C ALA A 456 -15.66 12.93 9.49
N GLN A 457 -16.30 13.43 10.55
CA GLN A 457 -17.44 12.76 11.17
C GLN A 457 -18.77 13.05 10.48
N ASN A 458 -18.95 14.28 9.97
CA ASN A 458 -20.28 14.77 9.58
C ASN A 458 -20.39 15.18 8.11
N GLU A 459 -19.28 15.55 7.46
CA GLU A 459 -19.32 16.16 6.12
C GLU A 459 -18.74 15.27 5.01
N MET A 460 -17.91 14.28 5.36
CA MET A 460 -17.29 13.35 4.42
C MET A 460 -18.29 12.30 3.92
N SER A 461 -18.43 12.19 2.60
CA SER A 461 -19.29 11.22 1.91
C SER A 461 -18.48 10.33 0.96
N ALA A 462 -19.07 9.23 0.50
CA ALA A 462 -18.44 8.35 -0.49
C ALA A 462 -18.11 9.09 -1.81
N GLU A 463 -18.99 9.99 -2.25
CA GLU A 463 -18.80 10.81 -3.46
C GLU A 463 -17.61 11.77 -3.31
N LYS A 464 -17.49 12.44 -2.16
CA LYS A 464 -16.34 13.30 -1.86
C LYS A 464 -15.05 12.50 -1.82
N LEU A 465 -15.04 11.35 -1.13
CA LEU A 465 -13.88 10.47 -1.09
C LEU A 465 -13.44 10.04 -2.49
N GLU A 466 -14.39 9.72 -3.38
CA GLU A 466 -14.07 9.34 -4.75
C GLU A 466 -13.39 10.47 -5.52
N CYS A 467 -13.81 11.72 -5.32
CA CYS A 467 -13.11 12.89 -5.89
C CYS A 467 -11.64 12.94 -5.43
N PHE A 468 -11.38 12.72 -4.14
CA PHE A 468 -10.01 12.65 -3.61
C PHE A 468 -9.20 11.49 -4.20
N LYS A 469 -9.83 10.34 -4.45
CA LYS A 469 -9.19 9.17 -5.10
C LYS A 469 -8.84 9.45 -6.56
N ILE A 470 -9.74 10.10 -7.30
CA ILE A 470 -9.52 10.50 -8.70
C ILE A 470 -8.35 11.49 -8.77
N ILE A 471 -8.35 12.52 -7.91
CA ILE A 471 -7.23 13.47 -7.84
C ILE A 471 -5.92 12.76 -7.50
N ARG A 472 -5.89 11.91 -6.48
CA ARG A 472 -4.69 11.15 -6.13
C ARG A 472 -4.16 10.31 -7.29
N SER A 473 -5.04 9.62 -8.00
CA SER A 473 -4.66 8.66 -9.05
C SER A 473 -4.37 9.31 -10.40
N SER A 474 -4.95 10.48 -10.67
CA SER A 474 -4.86 11.17 -11.96
C SER A 474 -4.11 12.51 -11.87
N TRP A 475 -3.43 12.81 -10.76
CA TRP A 475 -2.79 14.11 -10.54
C TRP A 475 -1.85 14.50 -11.68
N ASP A 476 -0.96 13.60 -12.09
CA ASP A 476 -0.02 13.87 -13.18
C ASP A 476 -0.74 14.17 -14.50
N SER A 477 -1.83 13.45 -14.81
CA SER A 477 -2.65 13.73 -15.99
C SER A 477 -3.39 15.05 -15.88
N ILE A 478 -3.89 15.40 -14.69
CA ILE A 478 -4.55 16.70 -14.46
C ILE A 478 -3.55 17.85 -14.62
N VAL A 479 -2.33 17.71 -14.11
CA VAL A 479 -1.26 18.69 -14.32
C VAL A 479 -0.93 18.80 -15.81
N GLN A 480 -0.85 17.67 -16.52
CA GLN A 480 -0.59 17.63 -17.96
C GLN A 480 -1.71 18.28 -18.79
N ASP A 481 -2.97 18.03 -18.44
CA ASP A 481 -4.14 18.45 -19.22
C ASP A 481 -4.53 19.91 -18.91
N ALA A 482 -4.35 20.35 -17.66
CA ALA A 482 -4.82 21.66 -17.20
C ALA A 482 -3.71 22.73 -17.14
N ILE A 483 -2.49 22.39 -16.70
CA ILE A 483 -1.45 23.37 -16.32
C ILE A 483 -0.47 23.67 -17.48
N ASP A 484 -0.04 22.67 -18.26
CA ASP A 484 0.83 22.86 -19.44
C ASP A 484 0.50 21.91 -20.61
N PRO A 485 -0.68 22.07 -21.24
CA PRO A 485 -1.08 21.21 -22.36
C PRO A 485 -0.16 21.33 -23.59
N GLN A 486 0.54 22.46 -23.76
CA GLN A 486 1.42 22.70 -24.92
C GLN A 486 2.85 22.20 -24.73
N GLY A 487 3.46 22.41 -23.56
CA GLY A 487 4.82 21.93 -23.26
C GLY A 487 4.88 20.40 -23.13
N TRP A 488 3.82 19.75 -22.65
CA TRP A 488 3.76 18.29 -22.61
C TRP A 488 3.44 17.65 -23.96
N MET A 489 2.55 18.25 -24.77
CA MET A 489 2.39 17.87 -26.19
C MET A 489 3.72 17.96 -26.94
N HIS A 490 4.51 19.00 -26.69
CA HIS A 490 5.85 19.12 -27.24
C HIS A 490 6.78 17.99 -26.76
N GLN A 491 6.79 17.67 -25.47
CA GLN A 491 7.62 16.60 -24.93
C GLN A 491 7.22 15.22 -25.50
N LYS A 492 5.92 14.95 -25.62
CA LYS A 492 5.37 13.74 -26.25
C LYS A 492 5.69 13.68 -27.73
N ASP A 493 5.55 14.78 -28.45
CA ASP A 493 5.89 14.89 -29.88
C ASP A 493 7.40 14.69 -30.10
N LYS A 494 8.24 15.21 -29.19
CA LYS A 494 9.69 15.00 -29.15
C LYS A 494 10.07 13.56 -28.82
N GLU A 495 9.36 12.90 -27.92
CA GLU A 495 9.53 11.48 -27.64
C GLU A 495 9.05 10.60 -28.81
N MET A 496 7.94 10.96 -29.45
CA MET A 496 7.41 10.30 -30.64
C MET A 496 8.44 10.33 -31.77
N LEU A 497 9.07 11.50 -32.00
CA LEU A 497 10.19 11.64 -32.94
C LEU A 497 11.35 10.70 -32.61
N LYS A 498 11.73 10.56 -31.33
CA LYS A 498 12.80 9.63 -30.90
C LYS A 498 12.43 8.15 -31.12
N ARG A 499 11.13 7.83 -31.18
CA ARG A 499 10.61 6.47 -31.40
C ARG A 499 10.45 6.12 -32.88
N ILE A 500 10.42 7.10 -33.79
CA ILE A 500 10.43 6.86 -35.24
C ILE A 500 11.80 6.29 -35.62
N ARG A 501 11.80 5.10 -36.23
CA ARG A 501 13.05 4.39 -36.59
C ARG A 501 13.27 4.35 -38.10
N ASN A 502 12.22 4.07 -38.87
CA ASN A 502 12.30 3.91 -40.31
C ASN A 502 11.17 4.67 -41.01
N VAL A 503 11.51 5.47 -42.01
CA VAL A 503 10.55 6.14 -42.91
C VAL A 503 10.75 5.53 -44.30
N HIS A 504 9.73 4.83 -44.81
CA HIS A 504 9.75 4.24 -46.13
C HIS A 504 9.00 5.15 -47.09
N PHE A 505 9.60 5.39 -48.26
CA PHE A 505 8.98 6.11 -49.35
C PHE A 505 8.56 5.11 -50.42
N GLY A 506 7.30 5.17 -50.84
CA GLY A 506 6.78 4.42 -51.99
C GLY A 506 7.34 4.97 -53.32
N ASP A 507 7.10 4.24 -54.40
CA ASP A 507 7.55 4.64 -55.74
C ASP A 507 6.81 5.90 -56.22
N GLU A 508 7.54 6.94 -56.65
CA GLU A 508 7.02 8.24 -57.14
C GLU A 508 6.07 8.09 -58.33
N LYS A 509 6.09 6.92 -59.00
CA LYS A 509 5.24 6.59 -60.14
C LYS A 509 3.86 6.07 -59.75
N GLN A 510 3.57 5.83 -58.47
CA GLN A 510 2.26 5.35 -58.03
C GLN A 510 1.22 6.48 -58.02
N ALA A 511 0.06 6.22 -58.61
CA ALA A 511 -1.05 7.19 -58.71
C ALA A 511 -1.69 7.53 -57.35
N ASN A 512 -1.50 6.68 -56.33
CA ASN A 512 -2.12 6.85 -55.03
C ASN A 512 -1.16 7.56 -54.05
N LYS A 513 -1.28 8.89 -53.96
CA LYS A 513 -0.42 9.75 -53.14
C LYS A 513 -0.51 9.47 -51.63
N GLU A 514 -1.55 8.79 -51.16
CA GLU A 514 -1.76 8.47 -49.73
C GLU A 514 -0.90 7.32 -49.22
N LYS A 515 -0.34 6.48 -50.10
CA LYS A 515 0.55 5.34 -49.72
C LYS A 515 2.04 5.64 -49.93
N TYR A 516 2.37 6.89 -50.21
CA TYR A 516 3.72 7.30 -50.56
C TYR A 516 4.69 7.32 -49.37
N LEU A 517 4.17 7.38 -48.14
CA LEU A 517 4.95 7.50 -46.92
C LEU A 517 4.46 6.49 -45.87
N GLU A 518 5.32 5.54 -45.50
CA GLU A 518 5.04 4.60 -44.41
C GLU A 518 6.07 4.81 -43.28
N ILE A 519 5.62 5.29 -42.13
CA ILE A 519 6.49 5.64 -41.00
C ILE A 519 6.37 4.57 -39.93
N LYS A 520 7.46 3.85 -39.64
CA LYS A 520 7.48 2.81 -38.61
C LYS A 520 8.14 3.34 -37.34
N TYR A 521 7.41 3.24 -36.24
CA TYR A 521 7.87 3.63 -34.90
C TYR A 521 7.79 2.47 -33.91
N LEU A 522 8.64 2.51 -32.89
CA LEU A 522 8.77 1.46 -31.89
C LEU A 522 7.76 1.66 -30.76
N ILE A 523 7.03 0.60 -30.40
CA ILE A 523 6.21 0.55 -29.18
C ILE A 523 6.82 -0.47 -28.23
N GLU A 524 7.06 -0.04 -26.99
CA GLU A 524 7.33 -0.93 -25.87
C GLU A 524 5.98 -1.16 -25.18
N GLU A 525 5.36 -2.32 -25.42
CA GLU A 525 4.17 -2.72 -24.67
C GLU A 525 4.60 -3.14 -23.27
N THR A 526 4.25 -2.33 -22.27
CA THR A 526 4.20 -2.80 -20.88
C THR A 526 2.97 -3.67 -20.72
N GLU A 527 3.12 -4.98 -20.91
CA GLU A 527 2.07 -5.95 -20.55
C GLU A 527 1.80 -5.87 -19.04
N GLN A 528 0.72 -5.17 -18.67
CA GLN A 528 0.07 -5.38 -17.39
C GLN A 528 -0.66 -6.73 -17.45
N LYS A 529 -0.28 -7.62 -16.51
CA LYS A 529 -0.87 -8.94 -16.17
C LYS A 529 -0.36 -10.15 -16.98
N SER A 530 0.76 -10.72 -16.55
CA SER A 530 0.81 -12.09 -16.01
C SER A 530 2.24 -12.43 -15.57
N ASN A 531 2.38 -13.18 -14.47
CA ASN A 531 3.65 -13.61 -13.88
C ASN A 531 4.38 -14.61 -14.80
N VAL A 532 5.07 -14.15 -15.84
CA VAL A 532 6.22 -14.84 -16.44
C VAL A 532 7.15 -13.78 -17.04
N GLN A 533 8.40 -13.71 -16.58
CA GLN A 533 9.45 -12.93 -17.24
C GLN A 533 9.61 -13.40 -18.68
N LYS A 534 9.14 -12.60 -19.64
CA LYS A 534 9.58 -12.63 -21.03
C LYS A 534 10.11 -11.25 -21.39
N GLU A 535 11.23 -11.23 -22.11
CA GLU A 535 11.82 -10.00 -22.64
C GLU A 535 10.79 -9.18 -23.43
N PRO A 536 10.84 -7.83 -23.35
CA PRO A 536 9.90 -6.98 -24.06
C PRO A 536 10.00 -7.19 -25.57
N LYS A 537 8.92 -7.70 -26.18
CA LYS A 537 8.80 -7.82 -27.64
C LYS A 537 8.64 -6.42 -28.22
N LYS A 538 9.70 -5.90 -28.86
CA LYS A 538 9.64 -4.66 -29.64
C LYS A 538 8.75 -4.86 -30.86
N GLN A 539 7.54 -4.32 -30.85
CA GLN A 539 6.68 -4.29 -32.03
C GLN A 539 6.85 -2.98 -32.79
N MET A 540 6.90 -3.06 -34.13
CA MET A 540 6.89 -1.88 -35.00
C MET A 540 5.46 -1.59 -35.44
N LYS A 541 4.99 -0.35 -35.22
CA LYS A 541 3.69 0.12 -35.68
C LYS A 541 3.87 1.18 -36.77
N SER A 542 2.96 1.19 -37.75
CA SER A 542 2.93 2.20 -38.83
C SER A 542 2.10 3.41 -38.40
N MET A 543 2.66 4.60 -38.53
CA MET A 543 1.97 5.89 -38.43
C MET A 543 1.48 6.30 -39.82
N SER A 544 0.26 6.82 -39.90
CA SER A 544 -0.29 7.36 -41.15
C SER A 544 0.39 8.67 -41.55
N GLN A 545 0.29 9.02 -42.83
CA GLN A 545 0.86 10.25 -43.35
C GLN A 545 0.26 11.49 -42.69
N GLU A 546 -1.04 11.49 -42.43
CA GLU A 546 -1.76 12.62 -41.81
C GLU A 546 -1.32 12.82 -40.35
N GLU A 547 -1.17 11.75 -39.58
CA GLU A 547 -0.67 11.82 -38.20
C GLU A 547 0.76 12.39 -38.13
N PHE A 548 1.60 12.08 -39.13
CA PHE A 548 2.95 12.61 -39.21
C PHE A 548 2.99 14.08 -39.65
N GLU A 549 2.14 14.47 -40.60
CA GLU A 549 2.02 15.86 -41.04
C GLU A 549 1.53 16.74 -39.88
N GLN A 550 0.53 16.28 -39.12
CA GLN A 550 0.07 16.95 -37.91
C GLN A 550 1.17 17.04 -36.82
N LEU A 551 1.91 15.95 -36.58
CA LEU A 551 3.06 15.95 -35.66
C LEU A 551 4.13 16.99 -36.08
N THR A 552 4.41 17.06 -37.38
CA THR A 552 5.41 17.96 -37.96
C THR A 552 4.97 19.42 -37.84
N ASP A 553 3.71 19.71 -38.17
CA ASP A 553 3.14 21.06 -38.09
C ASP A 553 3.12 21.58 -36.65
N ARG A 554 2.77 20.74 -35.66
CA ARG A 554 2.81 21.12 -34.23
C ARG A 554 4.22 21.45 -33.74
N LEU A 555 5.22 20.67 -34.14
CA LEU A 555 6.61 20.92 -33.80
C LEU A 555 7.16 22.20 -34.47
N LEU A 556 6.75 22.47 -35.71
CA LEU A 556 7.11 23.70 -36.42
C LEU A 556 6.50 24.94 -35.75
N MET A 557 5.24 24.87 -35.35
CA MET A 557 4.52 25.97 -34.71
C MET A 557 5.18 26.41 -33.39
N PHE A 558 5.68 25.45 -32.61
CA PHE A 558 6.40 25.72 -31.35
C PHE A 558 7.79 26.34 -31.58
N ILE A 559 8.52 25.91 -32.61
CA ILE A 559 9.82 26.49 -32.99
C ILE A 559 9.66 27.95 -33.46
N THR A 560 8.52 28.28 -34.05
CA THR A 560 8.18 29.65 -34.48
C THR A 560 7.54 30.51 -33.38
N GLY A 561 7.28 29.93 -32.20
CA GLY A 561 6.26 30.42 -31.27
C GLY A 561 6.73 30.85 -29.89
N ASP A 562 8.00 31.20 -29.66
CA ASP A 562 8.35 31.87 -28.39
C ASP A 562 9.42 32.97 -28.52
N ALA A 563 9.06 34.13 -27.95
CA ALA A 563 9.82 35.35 -27.68
C ALA A 563 10.39 36.20 -28.86
N GLY A 564 9.57 37.15 -29.33
CA GLY A 564 10.01 38.50 -29.73
C GLY A 564 11.04 38.64 -30.85
N GLY A 565 10.56 38.90 -32.07
CA GLY A 565 11.36 39.52 -33.13
C GLY A 565 12.19 38.55 -33.97
N ALA A 566 11.54 37.81 -34.86
CA ALA A 566 12.19 37.35 -36.08
C ALA A 566 11.13 37.28 -37.18
N ASP A 567 11.32 38.09 -38.22
CA ASP A 567 10.44 38.15 -39.38
C ASP A 567 10.23 36.76 -40.00
N ASN A 568 8.97 36.45 -40.32
CA ASN A 568 8.53 35.23 -41.00
C ASN A 568 9.26 34.98 -42.35
N GLU A 569 10.01 35.95 -42.87
CA GLU A 569 10.82 35.83 -44.09
C GLU A 569 12.12 35.01 -43.92
N VAL A 570 12.58 34.76 -42.69
CA VAL A 570 13.85 34.04 -42.45
C VAL A 570 13.72 32.52 -42.71
N LEU A 571 12.53 31.94 -42.61
CA LEU A 571 12.32 30.50 -42.85
C LEU A 571 12.14 30.15 -44.33
N THR A 572 11.69 31.08 -45.17
CA THR A 572 11.62 30.90 -46.63
C THR A 572 12.96 31.12 -47.34
N SER A 573 13.92 31.76 -46.67
CA SER A 573 15.22 32.15 -47.24
C SER A 573 16.40 31.26 -46.81
N GLN A 574 16.22 30.31 -45.89
CA GLN A 574 17.32 29.44 -45.47
C GLN A 574 17.65 28.37 -46.53
N LYS A 575 18.89 28.45 -47.03
CA LYS A 575 19.51 27.43 -47.87
C LYS A 575 19.51 26.09 -47.12
N GLY A 576 19.13 25.02 -47.82
CA GLY A 576 19.22 23.67 -47.26
C GLY A 576 20.67 23.28 -47.01
N ILE A 577 20.92 22.37 -46.05
CA ILE A 577 22.28 22.00 -45.66
C ILE A 577 23.11 21.47 -46.84
N SER A 578 22.51 20.80 -47.84
CA SER A 578 23.23 20.30 -49.02
C SER A 578 23.73 21.41 -49.97
N VAL A 579 23.25 22.64 -49.80
CA VAL A 579 23.67 23.84 -50.55
C VAL A 579 24.34 24.89 -49.65
N MET A 580 24.60 24.57 -48.38
CA MET A 580 25.36 25.42 -47.47
C MET A 580 26.85 25.40 -47.85
N THR A 581 27.39 26.60 -48.06
CA THR A 581 28.82 26.84 -48.24
C THR A 581 29.57 26.63 -46.92
N ARG A 582 30.90 26.60 -46.97
CA ARG A 582 31.76 26.51 -45.79
C ARG A 582 31.44 27.63 -44.78
N GLU A 583 31.22 28.84 -45.27
CA GLU A 583 30.87 30.02 -44.47
C GLU A 583 29.51 29.85 -43.79
N ASP A 584 28.52 29.30 -44.50
CA ASP A 584 27.18 29.02 -43.96
C ASP A 584 27.24 27.98 -42.82
N ILE A 585 28.07 26.93 -42.98
CA ILE A 585 28.29 25.91 -41.95
C ILE A 585 29.00 26.48 -40.72
N GLU A 586 29.98 27.36 -40.92
CA GLU A 586 30.68 28.03 -39.83
C GLU A 586 29.72 28.89 -39.00
N GLU A 587 28.83 29.63 -39.67
CA GLU A 587 27.84 30.48 -39.02
C GLU A 587 26.75 29.67 -38.32
N LEU A 588 26.30 28.56 -38.91
CA LEU A 588 25.35 27.62 -38.31
C LEU A 588 25.87 27.11 -36.95
N LEU A 589 27.13 26.67 -36.90
CA LEU A 589 27.72 26.15 -35.66
C LEU A 589 27.91 27.25 -34.62
N LYS A 590 28.32 28.47 -35.02
CA LYS A 590 28.39 29.62 -34.11
C LYS A 590 27.04 29.95 -33.48
N ARG A 591 25.96 29.96 -34.27
CA ARG A 591 24.59 30.19 -33.76
C ARG A 591 24.14 29.11 -32.78
N ARG A 592 24.65 27.88 -32.93
CA ARG A 592 24.34 26.72 -32.07
C ARG A 592 25.34 26.51 -30.94
N GLN A 593 26.33 27.40 -30.75
CA GLN A 593 27.38 27.28 -29.73
C GLN A 593 26.82 27.06 -28.31
N LYS A 594 25.71 27.73 -27.95
CA LYS A 594 25.04 27.58 -26.66
C LYS A 594 24.46 26.18 -26.40
N GLN A 595 24.25 25.37 -27.44
CA GLN A 595 23.75 23.99 -27.33
C GLN A 595 24.89 22.98 -27.15
N MET A 596 26.15 23.42 -27.35
CA MET A 596 27.36 22.64 -27.20
C MET A 596 28.11 23.05 -25.92
N THR A 597 27.41 23.22 -24.78
CA THR A 597 27.99 23.65 -23.49
C THR A 597 29.04 22.68 -22.93
N GLY A 598 29.03 21.41 -23.36
CA GLY A 598 30.09 20.45 -23.06
C GLY A 598 31.41 20.70 -23.81
N MET A 599 31.42 21.60 -24.80
CA MET A 599 32.64 22.06 -25.47
C MET A 599 33.29 23.18 -24.66
N GLY A 600 34.52 22.94 -24.21
CA GLY A 600 35.41 24.04 -23.86
C GLY A 600 35.62 24.95 -25.08
N PRO A 601 35.81 26.27 -24.87
CA PRO A 601 35.99 27.25 -25.95
C PRO A 601 37.13 26.87 -26.91
N ASP A 602 38.15 26.17 -26.42
CA ASP A 602 39.29 25.70 -27.21
C ASP A 602 38.92 24.59 -28.21
N VAL A 603 38.03 23.66 -27.81
CA VAL A 603 37.58 22.56 -28.68
C VAL A 603 36.66 23.09 -29.78
N PHE A 604 35.79 24.04 -29.46
CA PHE A 604 34.93 24.66 -30.45
C PHE A 604 35.74 25.45 -31.49
N LYS A 605 36.80 26.13 -31.05
CA LYS A 605 37.75 26.81 -31.93
C LYS A 605 38.45 25.83 -32.88
N ILE A 606 38.90 24.68 -32.39
CA ILE A 606 39.50 23.62 -33.22
C ILE A 606 38.53 23.14 -34.32
N VAL A 607 37.26 22.92 -33.99
CA VAL A 607 36.24 22.50 -34.96
C VAL A 607 36.04 23.57 -36.05
N LEU A 608 35.92 24.84 -35.66
CA LEU A 608 35.76 25.94 -36.62
C LEU A 608 37.01 26.11 -37.50
N ASP A 609 38.22 26.05 -36.92
CA ASP A 609 39.48 26.16 -37.66
C ASP A 609 39.65 25.00 -38.65
N ARG A 610 39.15 23.80 -38.31
CA ARG A 610 39.18 22.65 -39.20
C ARG A 610 38.16 22.76 -40.34
N ILE A 611 36.95 23.24 -40.07
CA ILE A 611 35.96 23.59 -41.10
C ILE A 611 36.55 24.58 -42.09
N ARG A 612 37.30 25.58 -41.58
CA ARG A 612 37.99 26.55 -42.42
C ARG A 612 39.10 25.92 -43.25
N ALA A 613 40.00 25.16 -42.61
CA ALA A 613 41.19 24.60 -43.23
C ALA A 613 40.88 23.50 -44.26
N GLN A 614 39.85 22.68 -44.03
CA GLN A 614 39.47 21.57 -44.92
C GLN A 614 38.34 21.91 -45.89
N ALA A 615 37.90 23.18 -45.90
CA ALA A 615 36.77 23.67 -46.70
C ALA A 615 35.55 22.74 -46.58
N ILE A 616 35.11 22.50 -45.34
CA ILE A 616 34.00 21.60 -45.05
C ILE A 616 32.69 22.34 -45.37
N ASP A 617 32.03 21.93 -46.45
CA ASP A 617 30.69 22.36 -46.84
C ASP A 617 29.63 21.37 -46.32
N GLY A 618 28.36 21.72 -46.50
CA GLY A 618 27.28 20.87 -46.02
C GLY A 618 27.19 19.51 -46.73
N GLN A 619 27.67 19.39 -47.98
CA GLN A 619 27.71 18.09 -48.67
C GLN A 619 28.72 17.14 -48.04
N LYS A 620 29.90 17.64 -47.65
CA LYS A 620 30.92 16.87 -46.94
C LYS A 620 30.44 16.41 -45.57
N LEU A 621 29.72 17.25 -44.83
CA LEU A 621 29.11 16.86 -43.55
C LEU A 621 28.09 15.73 -43.70
N ILE A 622 27.19 15.85 -44.68
CA ILE A 622 26.18 14.83 -44.97
C ILE A 622 26.85 13.52 -45.42
N ALA A 623 27.88 13.60 -46.25
CA ALA A 623 28.60 12.42 -46.75
C ALA A 623 29.31 11.66 -45.63
N SER A 624 29.98 12.36 -44.71
CA SER A 624 30.64 11.72 -43.56
C SER A 624 29.65 11.16 -42.54
N LEU A 625 28.55 11.87 -42.28
CA LEU A 625 27.48 11.39 -41.40
C LEU A 625 26.84 10.10 -41.94
N LYS A 626 26.62 10.01 -43.26
CA LYS A 626 26.07 8.80 -43.91
C LYS A 626 26.98 7.58 -43.78
N LYS A 627 28.29 7.78 -43.63
CA LYS A 627 29.26 6.68 -43.52
C LYS A 627 29.39 6.18 -42.08
N SER A 628 29.65 7.05 -41.11
CA SER A 628 29.55 6.72 -39.68
C SER A 628 29.73 7.95 -38.77
N ALA A 629 29.28 7.84 -37.53
CA ALA A 629 29.59 8.82 -36.47
C ALA A 629 31.11 8.99 -36.26
N LYS A 630 31.88 7.92 -36.43
CA LYS A 630 33.35 7.93 -36.32
C LYS A 630 34.00 8.77 -37.42
N GLU A 631 33.54 8.64 -38.65
CA GLU A 631 34.04 9.43 -39.78
C GLU A 631 33.68 10.92 -39.66
N LEU A 632 32.48 11.24 -39.14
CA LEU A 632 32.12 12.63 -38.85
C LEU A 632 33.04 13.23 -37.76
N ALA A 633 33.37 12.43 -36.74
CA ALA A 633 34.31 12.82 -35.70
C ALA A 633 35.72 13.08 -36.26
N GLU A 634 36.21 12.19 -37.14
CA GLU A 634 37.53 12.32 -37.77
C GLU A 634 37.59 13.52 -38.73
N LEU A 635 36.50 13.82 -39.44
CA LEU A 635 36.38 14.99 -40.29
C LEU A 635 36.49 16.29 -39.46
N LEU A 636 35.79 16.37 -38.33
CA LEU A 636 35.63 17.60 -37.55
C LEU A 636 36.65 17.79 -36.42
N LEU A 637 37.30 16.73 -35.95
CA LEU A 637 38.27 16.79 -34.84
C LEU A 637 39.65 16.27 -35.23
N GLY A 638 39.74 15.33 -36.17
CA GLY A 638 41.00 14.69 -36.56
C GLY A 638 41.37 13.44 -35.81
N GLN A 639 42.50 12.87 -36.24
CA GLN A 639 43.05 11.63 -35.68
C GLN A 639 43.94 11.89 -34.45
N ASP A 640 44.56 13.08 -34.35
CA ASP A 640 45.57 13.39 -33.32
C ASP A 640 45.04 14.15 -32.09
N VAL A 641 43.72 14.30 -31.94
CA VAL A 641 43.13 15.02 -30.80
C VAL A 641 42.80 14.04 -29.67
N ASP A 642 43.64 14.04 -28.63
CA ASP A 642 43.51 13.22 -27.42
C ASP A 642 42.43 13.81 -26.47
N VAL A 643 41.18 13.81 -26.94
CA VAL A 643 40.00 14.26 -26.17
C VAL A 643 39.07 13.06 -25.98
N ALA A 644 39.54 12.06 -25.24
CA ALA A 644 38.82 10.81 -25.02
C ALA A 644 37.47 11.01 -24.27
N ASN A 645 37.38 11.99 -23.37
CA ASN A 645 36.19 12.14 -22.50
C ASN A 645 35.03 12.97 -23.09
N ASN A 646 35.23 13.73 -24.18
CA ASN A 646 34.18 14.56 -24.77
C ASN A 646 33.83 14.24 -26.24
N ARG A 647 34.59 13.35 -26.91
CA ARG A 647 34.42 13.08 -28.35
C ARG A 647 33.04 12.50 -28.70
N GLU A 648 32.53 11.54 -27.94
CA GLU A 648 31.23 10.91 -28.23
C GLU A 648 30.05 11.86 -27.99
N GLN A 649 30.08 12.62 -26.90
CA GLN A 649 29.05 13.63 -26.61
C GLN A 649 29.06 14.73 -27.69
N LEU A 650 30.24 15.13 -28.15
CA LEU A 650 30.42 16.10 -29.23
C LEU A 650 29.77 15.66 -30.53
N VAL A 651 30.12 14.45 -30.94
CA VAL A 651 29.66 13.86 -32.19
C VAL A 651 28.16 13.67 -32.13
N THR A 652 27.62 13.28 -30.96
CA THR A 652 26.18 13.16 -30.74
C THR A 652 25.44 14.49 -30.91
N GLU A 653 25.95 15.60 -30.36
CA GLU A 653 25.30 16.92 -30.54
C GLU A 653 25.45 17.45 -31.97
N LEU A 654 26.61 17.25 -32.60
CA LEU A 654 26.83 17.64 -34.00
C LEU A 654 25.95 16.83 -34.96
N MET A 655 25.77 15.53 -34.70
CA MET A 655 24.83 14.68 -35.45
C MET A 655 23.41 15.23 -35.35
N LYS A 656 22.94 15.58 -34.14
CA LYS A 656 21.60 16.17 -33.96
C LYS A 656 21.41 17.46 -34.75
N ILE A 657 22.42 18.33 -34.78
CA ILE A 657 22.37 19.60 -35.53
C ILE A 657 22.31 19.31 -37.04
N ILE A 658 23.17 18.42 -37.55
CA ILE A 658 23.22 18.08 -38.98
C ILE A 658 21.93 17.36 -39.42
N ASP A 659 21.46 16.37 -38.64
CA ASP A 659 20.21 15.64 -38.92
C ASP A 659 19.00 16.58 -38.93
N PHE A 660 18.96 17.55 -38.02
CA PHE A 660 17.92 18.57 -37.99
C PHE A 660 17.92 19.45 -39.24
N GLU A 661 19.09 19.89 -39.72
CA GLU A 661 19.17 20.70 -40.94
C GLU A 661 18.91 19.89 -42.22
N ILE A 662 19.28 18.59 -42.25
CA ILE A 662 18.88 17.67 -43.33
C ILE A 662 17.35 17.54 -43.37
N LEU A 663 16.71 17.38 -42.20
CA LEU A 663 15.26 17.30 -42.08
C LEU A 663 14.60 18.59 -42.58
N LYS A 664 15.12 19.75 -42.14
CA LYS A 664 14.64 21.07 -42.56
C LYS A 664 14.73 21.29 -44.06
N GLU A 665 15.87 20.96 -44.67
CA GLU A 665 16.07 21.03 -46.11
C GLU A 665 15.06 20.14 -46.87
N ARG A 666 14.81 18.92 -46.40
CA ARG A 666 13.88 17.99 -47.03
C ARG A 666 12.43 18.47 -46.95
N VAL A 667 12.06 19.17 -45.88
CA VAL A 667 10.75 19.84 -45.74
C VAL A 667 10.64 21.03 -46.70
N LEU A 668 11.70 21.83 -46.85
CA LEU A 668 11.73 23.00 -47.76
C LEU A 668 11.69 22.60 -49.24
N ILE A 669 12.37 21.52 -49.64
CA ILE A 669 12.32 20.97 -51.00
C ILE A 669 10.88 20.51 -51.35
N LYS A 670 10.12 20.00 -50.38
CA LYS A 670 8.72 19.58 -50.55
C LYS A 670 7.76 20.76 -50.75
N LYS A 671 7.98 21.91 -50.08
CA LYS A 671 7.20 23.15 -50.27
C LYS A 671 7.41 23.80 -51.63
N LYS A 672 8.60 23.66 -52.26
CA LYS A 672 8.90 24.20 -53.60
C LYS A 672 8.43 23.31 -54.76
N LYS A 673 8.02 22.06 -54.49
CA LYS A 673 7.52 21.08 -55.48
C LYS A 673 5.99 20.90 -55.46
N LYS A 674 5.29 21.51 -54.49
CA LYS A 674 3.86 21.85 -54.60
C LYS A 674 3.75 23.15 -55.38
#